data_AF-A0AAD6Q634-F1
#
_entry.id   AF-A0AAD6Q634-F1
#
_cell.length_a   1.000
_cell.length_b   1.000
_cell.length_c   1.000
_cell.angle_alpha   90.00
_cell.angle_beta   90.00
_cell.angle_gamma   90.00
#
_symmetry.space_group_name_H-M   'P 1'
#
loop_
_entity.id
_entity.type
_entity.pdbx_description
1 polymer ?
#
loop_
_entity_poly.entity_id
_entity_poly.type
_entity_poly.pdbx_seq_one_letter_code
_entity_poly.pdbx_strand_id
1 'polypeptide(L)'
;MGSEEVLENSTLMDVSMSSCNGTMVQHTNGIEESENLGADLLKDFDLCWEDIEDRLTVSRMVSDSVIKGMVSAVEQEAVQKIAQKEFELARLKEELHLYHLGADENESVCSGMCQEQKYRKNGVYSTHSDTFVEQAMLQESLENLKIAVKGKLKKVKKEIHKVKGSCSMRRNSASEIVGLSGILPAKVPDKWSDVDRMLGDLGATLDSFYKHTDDMVRFSKLSLFEWQQEKEFQAEIEGLVIQNCIRGLQEEFEQSLWDQNTQFFGNVSASWLEKVKELSSLRQELDAIAKSLFVSESGQLISHGSLEHRKSSGHHVSNGNHDESIITMPENLEAAQLKHMNREELFHYLKTEMTKMKRHHESEVQEMTEEIFSLKREYLKERGSSLPVRKDKDLDILRKKIPEVILKLDDILVENEKVPSVSNNAESLDNMKDRLESLRLENHELRDMLAQKKREIKLLSSQVSDATEKMSQHSLTEVNLLRIITNLKSLIEDTHVETTISEDLYKILLKEFMGQIKCFTKESDLEYDFMEGIYEIIFREAAQNAKSASKLEIEDSDMESIITQGLLEVGLQEAFKEAEEKLGSLNQKYVDENKVRLTLEMEAMEKEKALRMSIAEKEKLDQDIHLLTATIQEKDKLVRESTDALEKEKENLELASRELGNLRAQTSQQRLLISQNSEESEIIKHDLLEALDKNKLCEEEISKLQEKIQLVTENLREATEEKSMLLAVSQEKQSLVEARETEHREQLDSIVVLVNGLSRAVTDFESRATKEIKRSSLRLENLSSQSGSLIQKAGVLKRMGFLYKQKLESRGSDLQKAEAEVDLLGDEVENLLSLLEKIYIALDHYSPILKHYSGITEILKLVRRELNGESMKPV
;
A
#
# COMPACT_ATOMS: atom_id res chain seq x y z
N MET A 1 -15.29 -47.03 12.96
CA MET A 1 -16.69 -47.00 12.47
C MET A 1 -16.64 -46.08 11.25
N GLY A 2 -16.76 -46.54 10.01
CA GLY A 2 -17.56 -47.67 9.50
C GLY A 2 -18.93 -47.12 9.08
N SER A 3 -19.48 -47.37 7.89
CA SER A 3 -19.26 -48.39 6.84
C SER A 3 -19.88 -47.81 5.52
N GLU A 4 -19.75 -48.24 4.25
CA GLU A 4 -19.12 -49.35 3.50
C GLU A 4 -19.89 -49.44 2.15
N GLU A 5 -19.20 -49.43 0.99
CA GLU A 5 -19.68 -49.83 -0.38
C GLU A 5 -20.92 -49.10 -1.00
N VAL A 6 -21.32 -49.20 -2.29
CA VAL A 6 -20.97 -50.01 -3.50
C VAL A 6 -20.82 -49.03 -4.71
N LEU A 7 -19.98 -49.13 -5.76
CA LEU A 7 -19.10 -50.16 -6.37
C LEU A 7 -19.62 -50.89 -7.65
N GLU A 8 -19.86 -50.15 -8.75
CA GLU A 8 -19.80 -50.64 -10.15
C GLU A 8 -18.94 -49.65 -10.98
N ASN A 9 -17.86 -49.98 -11.71
CA ASN A 9 -17.55 -51.02 -12.71
C ASN A 9 -18.08 -50.76 -14.14
N SER A 10 -17.37 -51.07 -15.24
CA SER A 10 -15.92 -51.21 -15.54
C SER A 10 -15.76 -51.64 -17.02
N THR A 11 -14.81 -51.10 -17.80
CA THR A 11 -14.30 -51.79 -19.01
C THR A 11 -12.94 -51.25 -19.49
N LEU A 12 -12.06 -52.15 -19.94
CA LEU A 12 -10.78 -51.84 -20.60
C LEU A 12 -10.87 -52.05 -22.12
N MET A 13 -9.96 -51.43 -22.88
CA MET A 13 -9.16 -51.99 -24.00
C MET A 13 -8.48 -50.85 -24.79
N ASP A 14 -7.33 -51.00 -25.44
CA ASP A 14 -6.14 -51.86 -25.20
C ASP A 14 -4.95 -51.23 -25.97
N VAL A 15 -3.69 -51.55 -25.61
CA VAL A 15 -2.49 -51.02 -26.29
C VAL A 15 -1.79 -52.10 -27.10
N SER A 16 -2.15 -52.22 -28.38
CA SER A 16 -1.57 -53.18 -29.30
C SER A 16 -0.31 -52.65 -29.99
N MET A 17 0.87 -53.11 -29.53
CA MET A 17 2.09 -53.02 -30.34
C MET A 17 2.02 -53.99 -31.53
N SER A 18 2.45 -53.54 -32.71
CA SER A 18 2.65 -54.40 -33.88
C SER A 18 4.10 -54.32 -34.35
N SER A 19 4.69 -55.48 -34.66
CA SER A 19 6.07 -55.61 -35.12
C SER A 19 6.09 -56.53 -36.35
N CYS A 20 6.69 -56.07 -37.45
CA CYS A 20 6.97 -56.89 -38.61
C CYS A 20 8.46 -56.82 -38.96
N ASN A 21 9.10 -57.99 -39.07
CA ASN A 21 10.47 -58.11 -39.56
C ASN A 21 10.53 -57.87 -41.08
N GLY A 22 11.68 -57.37 -41.55
CA GLY A 22 11.91 -57.12 -42.98
C GLY A 22 12.20 -58.39 -43.80
N THR A 23 12.21 -58.24 -45.12
CA THR A 23 12.74 -59.25 -46.06
C THR A 23 13.54 -58.53 -47.14
N MET A 24 14.70 -59.07 -47.48
CA MET A 24 15.59 -58.56 -48.53
C MET A 24 15.46 -59.44 -49.77
N VAL A 25 15.10 -58.85 -50.93
CA VAL A 25 15.00 -59.54 -52.23
C VAL A 25 15.73 -58.72 -53.31
N GLN A 26 16.23 -59.40 -54.33
CA GLN A 26 17.21 -58.88 -55.30
C GLN A 26 16.56 -58.17 -56.51
N HIS A 27 17.39 -57.42 -57.26
CA HIS A 27 17.03 -56.75 -58.50
C HIS A 27 16.64 -57.72 -59.64
N THR A 28 15.64 -57.32 -60.44
CA THR A 28 15.60 -57.51 -61.89
C THR A 28 14.95 -56.28 -62.55
N ASN A 29 15.26 -56.03 -63.84
CA ASN A 29 14.78 -54.86 -64.57
C ASN A 29 13.35 -55.03 -65.09
N GLY A 30 12.57 -53.95 -65.06
CA GLY A 30 11.36 -53.74 -65.85
C GLY A 30 11.20 -52.25 -66.13
N ILE A 31 10.83 -51.88 -67.37
CA ILE A 31 10.53 -50.50 -67.78
C ILE A 31 9.05 -50.45 -68.09
N GLU A 32 8.27 -49.64 -67.38
CA GLU A 32 7.11 -48.91 -67.93
C GLU A 32 6.52 -47.91 -66.91
N GLU A 33 5.99 -46.81 -67.46
CA GLU A 33 4.95 -45.90 -66.95
C GLU A 33 4.95 -45.48 -65.46
N SER A 34 5.57 -44.33 -65.17
CA SER A 34 5.43 -43.61 -63.89
C SER A 34 4.28 -42.59 -63.87
N GLU A 35 3.07 -42.99 -64.27
CA GLU A 35 1.86 -42.15 -64.19
C GLU A 35 0.93 -42.65 -63.07
N ASN A 36 1.16 -42.20 -61.83
CA ASN A 36 0.14 -41.97 -60.78
C ASN A 36 0.68 -41.45 -59.44
N LEU A 37 2.01 -41.42 -59.22
CA LEU A 37 2.64 -40.95 -57.97
C LEU A 37 2.23 -39.53 -57.52
N GLY A 38 1.68 -38.70 -58.40
CA GLY A 38 1.12 -37.38 -58.04
C GLY A 38 -0.31 -37.43 -57.50
N ALA A 39 -1.10 -38.46 -57.81
CA ALA A 39 -2.51 -38.57 -57.42
C ALA A 39 -2.67 -39.05 -55.98
N ASP A 40 -1.93 -40.08 -55.57
CA ASP A 40 -1.90 -40.54 -54.17
C ASP A 40 -1.28 -39.48 -53.26
N LEU A 41 -0.20 -38.80 -53.71
CA LEU A 41 0.40 -37.71 -52.93
C LEU A 41 -0.55 -36.52 -52.77
N LEU A 42 -1.39 -36.19 -53.76
CA LEU A 42 -2.43 -35.17 -53.60
C LEU A 42 -3.45 -35.61 -52.55
N LYS A 43 -3.89 -36.86 -52.60
CA LYS A 43 -4.82 -37.45 -51.63
C LYS A 43 -4.27 -37.43 -50.20
N ASP A 44 -2.99 -37.77 -50.02
CA ASP A 44 -2.32 -37.70 -48.72
C ASP A 44 -2.24 -36.25 -48.20
N PHE A 45 -2.08 -35.27 -49.10
CA PHE A 45 -2.14 -33.84 -48.76
C PHE A 45 -3.55 -33.36 -48.44
N ASP A 46 -4.57 -33.78 -49.20
CA ASP A 46 -5.98 -33.45 -48.96
C ASP A 46 -6.44 -34.04 -47.62
N LEU A 47 -6.13 -35.31 -47.33
CA LEU A 47 -6.38 -35.97 -46.05
C LEU A 47 -5.60 -35.33 -44.89
N CYS A 48 -4.37 -34.86 -45.13
CA CYS A 48 -3.61 -34.14 -44.12
C CYS A 48 -4.17 -32.73 -43.85
N TRP A 49 -4.75 -32.09 -44.87
CA TRP A 49 -5.47 -30.82 -44.71
C TRP A 49 -6.78 -31.02 -43.96
N GLU A 50 -7.51 -32.10 -44.25
CA GLU A 50 -8.72 -32.51 -43.54
C GLU A 50 -8.43 -32.84 -42.06
N ASP A 51 -7.34 -33.57 -41.72
CA ASP A 51 -6.87 -33.75 -40.32
C ASP A 51 -6.55 -32.42 -39.63
N ILE A 52 -5.93 -31.47 -40.35
CA ILE A 52 -5.61 -30.15 -39.79
C ILE A 52 -6.89 -29.33 -39.56
N GLU A 53 -7.87 -29.37 -40.46
CA GLU A 53 -9.13 -28.65 -40.34
C GLU A 53 -10.04 -29.27 -39.26
N ASP A 54 -10.11 -30.60 -39.16
CA ASP A 54 -10.76 -31.31 -38.06
C ASP A 54 -10.09 -31.01 -36.73
N ARG A 55 -8.75 -31.03 -36.64
CA ARG A 55 -8.03 -30.74 -35.39
C ARG A 55 -8.09 -29.27 -34.99
N LEU A 56 -8.18 -28.35 -35.94
CA LEU A 56 -8.49 -26.94 -35.66
C LEU A 56 -9.94 -26.78 -35.18
N THR A 57 -10.89 -27.50 -35.77
CA THR A 57 -12.29 -27.51 -35.35
C THR A 57 -12.46 -28.10 -33.95
N VAL A 58 -11.83 -29.23 -33.66
CA VAL A 58 -11.77 -29.84 -32.31
C VAL A 58 -11.05 -28.91 -31.33
N SER A 59 -9.91 -28.33 -31.70
CA SER A 59 -9.19 -27.37 -30.83
C SER A 59 -10.04 -26.15 -30.50
N ARG A 60 -10.81 -25.63 -31.47
CA ARG A 60 -11.77 -24.54 -31.26
C ARG A 60 -12.93 -24.98 -30.38
N MET A 61 -13.57 -26.12 -30.66
CA MET A 61 -14.67 -26.66 -29.84
C MET A 61 -14.24 -26.93 -28.39
N VAL A 62 -13.02 -27.43 -28.18
CA VAL A 62 -12.43 -27.61 -26.84
C VAL A 62 -12.16 -26.25 -26.19
N SER A 63 -11.61 -25.28 -26.91
CA SER A 63 -11.37 -23.93 -26.39
C SER A 63 -12.67 -23.23 -25.99
N ASP A 64 -13.67 -23.24 -26.87
CA ASP A 64 -15.00 -22.68 -26.62
C ASP A 64 -15.71 -23.41 -25.47
N SER A 65 -15.51 -24.74 -25.32
CA SER A 65 -16.04 -25.51 -24.19
C SER A 65 -15.33 -25.22 -22.86
N VAL A 66 -14.01 -25.01 -22.88
CA VAL A 66 -13.23 -24.60 -21.69
C VAL A 66 -13.60 -23.18 -21.27
N ILE A 67 -13.66 -22.23 -22.21
CA ILE A 67 -14.10 -20.86 -21.96
C ILE A 67 -15.52 -20.85 -21.41
N LYS A 68 -16.45 -21.61 -22.02
CA LYS A 68 -17.82 -21.75 -21.53
C LYS A 68 -17.88 -22.37 -20.13
N GLY A 69 -17.06 -23.39 -19.86
CA GLY A 69 -16.93 -23.99 -18.53
C GLY A 69 -16.41 -23.00 -17.48
N MET A 70 -15.39 -22.21 -17.81
CA MET A 70 -14.87 -21.15 -16.95
C MET A 70 -15.91 -20.05 -16.70
N VAL A 71 -16.61 -19.60 -17.74
CA VAL A 71 -17.69 -18.60 -17.62
C VAL A 71 -18.83 -19.14 -16.75
N SER A 72 -19.28 -20.38 -16.98
CA SER A 72 -20.31 -21.01 -16.14
C SER A 72 -19.87 -21.22 -14.69
N ALA A 73 -18.59 -21.50 -14.43
CA ALA A 73 -18.05 -21.60 -13.07
C ALA A 73 -18.01 -20.22 -12.38
N VAL A 74 -17.58 -19.17 -13.08
CA VAL A 74 -17.59 -17.78 -12.57
C VAL A 74 -19.02 -17.27 -12.36
N GLU A 75 -19.96 -17.63 -13.25
CA GLU A 75 -21.38 -17.33 -13.11
C GLU A 75 -21.99 -18.03 -11.88
N GLN A 76 -21.69 -19.32 -11.66
CA GLN A 76 -22.10 -20.04 -10.45
C GLN A 76 -21.47 -19.46 -9.18
N GLU A 77 -20.18 -19.11 -9.20
CA GLU A 77 -19.49 -18.47 -8.06
C GLU A 77 -20.09 -17.08 -7.76
N ALA A 78 -20.42 -16.30 -8.78
CA ALA A 78 -21.10 -15.01 -8.63
C ALA A 78 -22.51 -15.18 -8.05
N VAL A 79 -23.32 -16.10 -8.58
CA VAL A 79 -24.65 -16.42 -8.05
C VAL A 79 -24.56 -16.91 -6.59
N GLN A 80 -23.58 -17.75 -6.26
CA GLN A 80 -23.39 -18.23 -4.89
C GLN A 80 -22.97 -17.10 -3.93
N LYS A 81 -22.09 -16.19 -4.37
CA LYS A 81 -21.72 -14.99 -3.60
C LYS A 81 -22.87 -14.01 -3.43
N ILE A 82 -23.71 -13.82 -4.46
CA ILE A 82 -24.93 -13.01 -4.38
C ILE A 82 -25.90 -13.64 -3.38
N ALA A 83 -26.22 -14.93 -3.51
CA ALA A 83 -27.10 -15.63 -2.57
C ALA A 83 -26.57 -15.63 -1.13
N GLN A 84 -25.24 -15.73 -0.93
CA GLN A 84 -24.63 -15.55 0.38
C GLN A 84 -24.85 -14.12 0.92
N LYS A 85 -24.66 -13.09 0.09
CA LYS A 85 -24.85 -11.69 0.50
C LYS A 85 -26.32 -11.33 0.71
N GLU A 86 -27.25 -11.92 -0.03
CA GLU A 86 -28.68 -11.84 0.21
C GLU A 86 -29.07 -12.53 1.52
N PHE A 87 -28.47 -13.68 1.85
CA PHE A 87 -28.67 -14.33 3.15
C PHE A 87 -28.07 -13.52 4.32
N GLU A 88 -26.88 -12.93 4.14
CA GLU A 88 -26.29 -12.01 5.12
C GLU A 88 -27.17 -10.77 5.32
N LEU A 89 -27.71 -10.17 4.25
CA LEU A 89 -28.66 -9.05 4.31
C LEU A 89 -30.00 -9.44 4.95
N ALA A 90 -30.51 -10.64 4.65
CA ALA A 90 -31.72 -11.16 5.27
C ALA A 90 -31.53 -11.34 6.78
N ARG A 91 -30.40 -11.91 7.21
CA ARG A 91 -30.05 -12.04 8.64
C ARG A 91 -29.86 -10.67 9.29
N LEU A 92 -29.21 -9.71 8.62
CA LEU A 92 -29.03 -8.35 9.16
C LEU A 92 -30.38 -7.63 9.30
N LYS A 93 -31.32 -7.86 8.39
CA LYS A 93 -32.68 -7.32 8.44
C LYS A 93 -33.53 -7.97 9.53
N GLU A 94 -33.38 -9.28 9.74
CA GLU A 94 -34.02 -10.03 10.84
C GLU A 94 -33.47 -9.59 12.20
N GLU A 95 -32.16 -9.39 12.31
CA GLU A 95 -31.47 -8.81 13.47
C GLU A 95 -31.95 -7.37 13.74
N LEU A 96 -32.13 -6.54 12.70
CA LEU A 96 -32.68 -5.19 12.82
C LEU A 96 -34.19 -5.19 13.18
N HIS A 97 -34.96 -6.20 12.78
CA HIS A 97 -36.33 -6.41 13.27
C HIS A 97 -36.38 -6.91 14.72
N LEU A 98 -35.41 -7.72 15.16
CA LEU A 98 -35.26 -8.11 16.58
C LEU A 98 -35.02 -6.89 17.49
N TYR A 99 -34.31 -5.86 17.01
CA TYR A 99 -34.19 -4.57 17.73
C TYR A 99 -35.46 -3.70 17.68
N HIS A 100 -36.42 -3.98 16.79
CA HIS A 100 -37.69 -3.25 16.69
C HIS A 100 -38.86 -3.94 17.43
N LEU A 101 -38.76 -5.26 17.69
CA LEU A 101 -39.76 -6.09 18.38
C LEU A 101 -39.90 -5.81 19.90
N GLY A 102 -39.55 -4.60 20.35
CA GLY A 102 -39.81 -4.10 21.70
C GLY A 102 -41.11 -3.28 21.84
N ALA A 103 -41.67 -2.78 20.74
CA ALA A 103 -42.96 -2.10 20.66
C ALA A 103 -43.45 -2.18 19.19
N ASP A 104 -44.58 -2.79 18.86
CA ASP A 104 -45.89 -2.43 19.39
C ASP A 104 -46.92 -3.58 19.28
N GLU A 105 -47.72 -3.78 20.33
CA GLU A 105 -49.10 -4.25 20.23
C GLU A 105 -49.93 -3.49 21.28
N ASN A 106 -50.46 -2.31 20.94
CA ASN A 106 -51.91 -2.03 20.97
C ASN A 106 -52.26 -0.70 20.25
N GLU A 107 -53.38 -0.70 19.54
CA GLU A 107 -53.85 0.42 18.73
C GLU A 107 -54.10 1.72 19.55
N SER A 108 -53.68 2.88 19.02
CA SER A 108 -54.66 3.90 18.60
C SER A 108 -54.07 5.14 17.91
N VAL A 109 -54.48 5.31 16.65
CA VAL A 109 -54.96 6.57 16.04
C VAL A 109 -54.46 7.90 16.62
N CYS A 110 -53.48 8.51 15.93
CA CYS A 110 -53.59 9.91 15.46
C CYS A 110 -52.53 10.24 14.38
N SER A 111 -52.92 10.13 13.10
CA SER A 111 -52.20 10.78 12.00
C SER A 111 -52.63 12.25 11.94
N GLY A 112 -51.68 13.20 11.87
CA GLY A 112 -52.02 14.62 12.10
C GLY A 112 -50.92 15.66 11.86
N MET A 113 -50.33 15.67 10.66
CA MET A 113 -49.59 16.80 10.06
C MET A 113 -48.35 17.37 10.81
N CYS A 114 -47.18 17.22 10.17
CA CYS A 114 -46.19 18.30 10.09
C CYS A 114 -45.70 18.41 8.64
N GLN A 115 -45.61 19.64 8.12
CA GLN A 115 -45.29 19.89 6.71
C GLN A 115 -43.78 19.95 6.47
N GLU A 116 -43.34 19.51 5.29
CA GLU A 116 -41.99 19.78 4.78
C GLU A 116 -41.71 21.30 4.73
N GLN A 117 -40.92 21.84 5.66
CA GLN A 117 -40.34 23.17 5.50
C GLN A 117 -38.93 23.06 4.91
N LYS A 118 -38.84 23.32 3.60
CA LYS A 118 -37.57 23.39 2.85
C LYS A 118 -36.72 24.57 3.33
N TYR A 119 -35.85 24.34 4.31
CA TYR A 119 -34.89 25.36 4.72
C TYR A 119 -33.68 25.47 3.77
N ARG A 120 -33.50 26.70 3.29
CA ARG A 120 -32.44 27.12 2.38
C ARG A 120 -31.07 27.05 3.07
N LYS A 121 -30.02 26.71 2.31
CA LYS A 121 -28.61 26.85 2.74
C LYS A 121 -28.37 28.20 3.44
N ASN A 122 -27.85 28.15 4.65
CA ASN A 122 -27.02 29.20 5.26
C ASN A 122 -25.97 28.50 6.13
N GLY A 123 -24.70 28.84 5.95
CA GLY A 123 -23.60 28.18 6.64
C GLY A 123 -23.29 28.85 7.99
N VAL A 124 -23.45 28.10 9.07
CA VAL A 124 -22.79 28.34 10.36
C VAL A 124 -22.33 26.98 10.88
N TYR A 125 -21.03 26.80 11.06
CA TYR A 125 -20.49 25.62 11.74
C TYR A 125 -20.70 25.81 13.25
N SER A 126 -21.82 25.30 13.76
CA SER A 126 -22.11 25.23 15.19
C SER A 126 -21.55 23.93 15.76
N THR A 127 -20.87 24.01 16.91
CA THR A 127 -20.20 22.85 17.54
C THR A 127 -21.19 21.76 17.91
N HIS A 128 -20.96 20.53 17.43
CA HIS A 128 -21.92 19.43 17.55
C HIS A 128 -22.09 18.85 18.96
N SER A 129 -21.30 19.31 19.94
CA SER A 129 -21.45 18.99 21.36
C SER A 129 -22.72 19.57 21.97
N ASP A 130 -23.06 20.80 21.59
CA ASP A 130 -23.87 21.68 22.44
C ASP A 130 -25.35 21.28 22.38
N THR A 131 -25.84 20.85 21.21
CA THR A 131 -27.21 20.37 21.01
C THR A 131 -27.54 19.12 21.82
N PHE A 132 -26.57 18.24 22.12
CA PHE A 132 -26.80 17.05 22.93
C PHE A 132 -26.87 17.39 24.43
N VAL A 133 -26.12 18.42 24.86
CA VAL A 133 -26.18 18.97 26.23
C VAL A 133 -27.50 19.71 26.44
N GLU A 134 -27.93 20.56 25.49
CA GLU A 134 -29.21 21.27 25.55
C GLU A 134 -30.41 20.32 25.66
N GLN A 135 -30.42 19.22 24.89
CA GLN A 135 -31.49 18.20 25.00
C GLN A 135 -31.51 17.49 26.35
N ALA A 136 -30.34 17.18 26.93
CA ALA A 136 -30.25 16.59 28.27
C ALA A 136 -30.76 17.55 29.36
N MET A 137 -30.36 18.83 29.29
CA MET A 137 -30.84 19.88 30.20
C MET A 137 -32.36 20.11 30.07
N LEU A 138 -32.90 20.02 28.85
CA LEU A 138 -34.36 20.10 28.63
C LEU A 138 -35.10 18.94 29.31
N GLN A 139 -34.62 17.70 29.19
CA GLN A 139 -35.24 16.54 29.85
C GLN A 139 -35.16 16.65 31.38
N GLU A 140 -34.03 17.09 31.93
CA GLU A 140 -33.88 17.37 33.37
C GLU A 140 -34.83 18.48 33.84
N SER A 141 -34.98 19.56 33.06
CA SER A 141 -35.89 20.66 33.39
C SER A 141 -37.36 20.22 33.42
N LEU A 142 -37.74 19.29 32.53
CA LEU A 142 -39.08 18.72 32.43
C LEU A 142 -39.42 17.84 33.63
N GLU A 143 -38.50 16.97 34.06
CA GLU A 143 -38.71 16.12 35.25
C GLU A 143 -38.76 16.97 36.53
N ASN A 144 -37.90 17.99 36.65
CA ASN A 144 -37.96 18.94 37.76
C ASN A 144 -39.30 19.71 37.79
N LEU A 145 -39.82 20.15 36.64
CA LEU A 145 -41.13 20.78 36.53
C LEU A 145 -42.27 19.83 36.95
N LYS A 146 -42.24 18.58 36.49
CA LYS A 146 -43.17 17.50 36.83
C LYS A 146 -43.17 17.20 38.34
N ILE A 147 -42.00 17.12 38.98
CA ILE A 147 -41.84 16.99 40.43
C ILE A 147 -42.47 18.19 41.15
N ALA A 148 -42.16 19.42 40.72
CA ALA A 148 -42.69 20.64 41.33
C ALA A 148 -44.22 20.76 41.20
N VAL A 149 -44.79 20.41 40.05
CA VAL A 149 -46.24 20.41 39.79
C VAL A 149 -46.94 19.34 40.63
N LYS A 150 -46.42 18.11 40.71
CA LYS A 150 -46.95 17.08 41.62
C LYS A 150 -46.85 17.48 43.10
N GLY A 151 -45.78 18.19 43.48
CA GLY A 151 -45.63 18.78 44.81
C GLY A 151 -46.73 19.81 45.13
N LYS A 152 -47.00 20.74 44.21
CA LYS A 152 -48.09 21.71 44.33
C LYS A 152 -49.46 21.04 44.38
N LEU A 153 -49.74 20.05 43.53
CA LEU A 153 -51.00 19.29 43.52
C LEU A 153 -51.25 18.57 44.85
N LYS A 154 -50.21 17.91 45.42
CA LYS A 154 -50.25 17.31 46.77
C LYS A 154 -50.51 18.34 47.87
N LYS A 155 -49.96 19.56 47.76
CA LYS A 155 -50.22 20.65 48.72
C LYS A 155 -51.68 21.13 48.64
N VAL A 156 -52.20 21.35 47.43
CA VAL A 156 -53.62 21.70 47.21
C VAL A 156 -54.55 20.64 47.80
N LYS A 157 -54.27 19.35 47.58
CA LYS A 157 -55.05 18.25 48.17
C LYS A 157 -55.04 18.28 49.71
N LYS A 158 -53.89 18.56 50.34
CA LYS A 158 -53.78 18.72 51.81
C LYS A 158 -54.62 19.89 52.34
N GLU A 159 -54.62 21.05 51.69
CA GLU A 159 -55.44 22.19 52.12
C GLU A 159 -56.95 21.92 51.93
N ILE A 160 -57.35 21.26 50.83
CA ILE A 160 -58.73 20.79 50.63
C ILE A 160 -59.16 19.84 51.76
N HIS A 161 -58.30 18.88 52.17
CA HIS A 161 -58.60 18.01 53.31
C HIS A 161 -58.74 18.76 54.64
N LYS A 162 -57.96 19.82 54.88
CA LYS A 162 -58.15 20.67 56.08
C LYS A 162 -59.51 21.35 56.07
N VAL A 163 -59.90 21.99 54.96
CA VAL A 163 -61.22 22.64 54.82
C VAL A 163 -62.36 21.62 55.00
N LYS A 164 -62.22 20.43 54.41
CA LYS A 164 -63.15 19.29 54.57
C LYS A 164 -63.31 18.87 56.03
N GLY A 165 -62.22 18.88 56.81
CA GLY A 165 -62.24 18.64 58.26
C GLY A 165 -62.90 19.76 59.06
N SER A 166 -62.56 21.03 58.77
CA SER A 166 -63.12 22.21 59.45
C SER A 166 -64.64 22.30 59.37
N CYS A 167 -65.23 21.88 58.25
CA CYS A 167 -66.68 21.87 58.05
C CYS A 167 -67.45 20.82 58.89
N SER A 168 -66.77 19.92 59.60
CA SER A 168 -67.43 18.89 60.42
C SER A 168 -67.92 19.44 61.78
N MET A 169 -67.26 20.47 62.33
CA MET A 169 -67.56 21.00 63.67
C MET A 169 -68.56 22.15 63.68
N ARG A 170 -69.84 21.85 63.43
CA ARG A 170 -70.94 22.61 64.05
C ARG A 170 -72.16 21.72 64.34
N ARG A 171 -72.15 21.10 65.51
CA ARG A 171 -73.37 20.55 66.12
C ARG A 171 -73.29 20.66 67.64
N ASN A 172 -73.87 21.73 68.19
CA ASN A 172 -74.74 21.72 69.38
C ASN A 172 -75.24 23.14 69.72
N SER A 173 -76.37 23.19 70.44
CA SER A 173 -76.88 24.32 71.24
C SER A 173 -77.32 25.61 70.55
N ALA A 174 -78.57 25.62 70.08
CA ALA A 174 -79.52 26.74 70.26
C ALA A 174 -80.94 26.16 70.34
N SER A 175 -81.85 26.81 71.09
CA SER A 175 -83.16 26.27 71.48
C SER A 175 -84.33 26.72 70.59
N GLU A 176 -85.38 25.91 70.60
CA GLU A 176 -86.81 26.24 70.41
C GLU A 176 -87.24 27.27 69.33
N ILE A 177 -88.01 26.81 68.33
CA ILE A 177 -89.41 27.25 68.15
C ILE A 177 -90.20 26.30 67.23
N VAL A 178 -91.52 26.25 67.45
CA VAL A 178 -92.51 25.39 66.79
C VAL A 178 -92.72 25.73 65.31
N GLY A 179 -92.93 24.75 64.41
CA GLY A 179 -93.41 25.06 63.05
C GLY A 179 -93.51 23.96 61.99
N LEU A 180 -94.51 23.07 62.09
CA LEU A 180 -95.16 22.30 60.99
C LEU A 180 -94.33 21.34 60.09
N SER A 181 -95.05 20.36 59.51
CA SER A 181 -94.49 19.21 58.77
C SER A 181 -94.12 19.51 57.32
N GLY A 182 -93.03 18.89 56.84
CA GLY A 182 -92.68 18.84 55.41
C GLY A 182 -91.59 17.80 55.13
N ILE A 183 -91.95 16.56 54.80
CA ILE A 183 -90.99 15.48 54.54
C ILE A 183 -90.42 15.61 53.13
N LEU A 184 -89.12 15.93 53.02
CA LEU A 184 -88.33 15.80 51.80
C LEU A 184 -86.90 15.40 52.18
N PRO A 185 -86.41 14.20 51.80
CA PRO A 185 -85.06 13.77 52.14
C PRO A 185 -84.04 14.51 51.26
N ALA A 186 -83.52 15.63 51.77
CA ALA A 186 -82.45 16.37 51.12
C ALA A 186 -81.18 15.51 51.07
N LYS A 187 -80.91 14.89 49.90
CA LYS A 187 -79.61 14.27 49.60
C LYS A 187 -78.51 15.31 49.79
N VAL A 188 -77.70 15.14 50.83
CA VAL A 188 -76.46 15.91 51.01
C VAL A 188 -75.53 15.56 49.84
N PRO A 189 -75.08 16.53 49.02
CA PRO A 189 -74.46 16.22 47.73
C PRO A 189 -72.96 15.91 47.86
N ASP A 190 -72.50 14.94 47.07
CA ASP A 190 -71.12 14.41 46.95
C ASP A 190 -70.04 15.39 46.43
N LYS A 191 -70.25 16.71 46.56
CA LYS A 191 -69.41 17.76 45.96
C LYS A 191 -67.92 17.67 46.33
N TRP A 192 -67.58 17.16 47.52
CA TRP A 192 -66.18 16.96 47.89
C TRP A 192 -65.56 15.69 47.28
N SER A 193 -66.35 14.64 47.05
CA SER A 193 -65.97 13.46 46.27
C SER A 193 -65.70 13.83 44.82
N ASP A 194 -66.49 14.76 44.27
CA ASP A 194 -66.32 15.30 42.93
C ASP A 194 -65.05 16.15 42.80
N VAL A 195 -64.73 16.99 43.80
CA VAL A 195 -63.47 17.76 43.83
C VAL A 195 -62.25 16.84 44.02
N ASP A 196 -62.33 15.86 44.92
CA ASP A 196 -61.26 14.85 45.10
C ASP A 196 -61.00 14.04 43.82
N ARG A 197 -62.05 13.80 43.02
CA ARG A 197 -62.00 13.12 41.71
C ARG A 197 -61.41 14.02 40.62
N MET A 198 -61.94 15.24 40.41
CA MET A 198 -61.40 16.19 39.42
C MET A 198 -59.91 16.52 39.66
N LEU A 199 -59.45 16.54 40.92
CA LEU A 199 -58.04 16.73 41.25
C LEU A 199 -57.17 15.49 40.92
N GLY A 200 -57.77 14.29 40.94
CA GLY A 200 -57.17 13.06 40.44
C GLY A 200 -57.13 13.00 38.92
N ASP A 201 -58.24 13.34 38.26
CA ASP A 201 -58.38 13.41 36.80
C ASP A 201 -57.36 14.40 36.21
N LEU A 202 -57.24 15.61 36.79
CA LEU A 202 -56.20 16.59 36.43
C LEU A 202 -54.78 16.05 36.63
N GLY A 203 -54.56 15.24 37.67
CA GLY A 203 -53.28 14.56 37.90
C GLY A 203 -52.97 13.55 36.79
N ALA A 204 -53.96 12.78 36.35
CA ALA A 204 -53.83 11.83 35.25
C ALA A 204 -53.64 12.53 33.88
N THR A 205 -54.33 13.63 33.62
CA THR A 205 -54.12 14.46 32.41
C THR A 205 -52.70 15.04 32.38
N LEU A 206 -52.19 15.53 33.52
CA LEU A 206 -50.82 16.01 33.62
C LEU A 206 -49.81 14.89 33.40
N ASP A 207 -50.01 13.70 33.97
CA ASP A 207 -49.12 12.56 33.74
C ASP A 207 -49.15 12.04 32.30
N SER A 208 -50.31 12.08 31.63
CA SER A 208 -50.42 11.81 30.20
C SER A 208 -49.67 12.85 29.35
N PHE A 209 -49.78 14.15 29.68
CA PHE A 209 -49.05 15.22 29.01
C PHE A 209 -47.53 15.09 29.19
N TYR A 210 -47.06 14.81 30.41
CA TYR A 210 -45.63 14.59 30.67
C TYR A 210 -45.10 13.35 29.94
N LYS A 211 -45.88 12.25 29.88
CA LYS A 211 -45.48 11.07 29.10
C LYS A 211 -45.34 11.42 27.63
N HIS A 212 -46.37 12.04 27.02
CA HIS A 212 -46.33 12.44 25.61
C HIS A 212 -45.16 13.39 25.29
N THR A 213 -44.77 14.23 26.25
CA THR A 213 -43.60 15.12 26.10
C THR A 213 -42.27 14.35 26.18
N ASP A 214 -42.12 13.38 27.08
CA ASP A 214 -40.92 12.51 27.14
C ASP A 214 -40.82 11.60 25.89
N ASP A 215 -41.95 11.05 25.43
CA ASP A 215 -42.06 10.29 24.19
C ASP A 215 -41.61 11.16 22.99
N MET A 216 -42.08 12.41 22.90
CA MET A 216 -41.67 13.36 21.85
C MET A 216 -40.17 13.71 21.91
N VAL A 217 -39.60 13.88 23.11
CA VAL A 217 -38.15 14.08 23.29
C VAL A 217 -37.37 12.83 22.85
N ARG A 218 -37.82 11.62 23.20
CA ARG A 218 -37.25 10.35 22.70
C ARG A 218 -37.25 10.27 21.18
N PHE A 219 -38.38 10.57 20.52
CA PHE A 219 -38.45 10.58 19.05
C PHE A 219 -37.47 11.59 18.45
N SER A 220 -37.36 12.80 19.01
CA SER A 220 -36.38 13.78 18.52
C SER A 220 -34.93 13.32 18.64
N LYS A 221 -34.60 12.52 19.66
CA LYS A 221 -33.27 11.94 19.87
C LYS A 221 -32.99 10.75 18.95
N LEU A 222 -34.01 9.92 18.67
CA LEU A 222 -33.92 8.82 17.69
C LEU A 222 -33.67 9.37 16.29
N SER A 223 -34.49 10.32 15.82
CA SER A 223 -34.32 10.89 14.48
C SER A 223 -33.04 11.73 14.32
N LEU A 224 -32.50 12.31 15.40
CA LEU A 224 -31.17 12.91 15.40
C LEU A 224 -30.07 11.85 15.18
N PHE A 225 -30.20 10.68 15.82
CA PHE A 225 -29.26 9.57 15.67
C PHE A 225 -29.33 8.92 14.28
N GLU A 226 -30.53 8.72 13.74
CA GLU A 226 -30.76 8.25 12.36
C GLU A 226 -30.14 9.23 11.35
N TRP A 227 -30.34 10.54 11.53
CA TRP A 227 -29.75 11.58 10.68
C TRP A 227 -28.22 11.64 10.78
N GLN A 228 -27.66 11.43 11.98
CA GLN A 228 -26.22 11.33 12.21
C GLN A 228 -25.62 10.12 11.47
N GLN A 229 -26.27 8.95 11.58
CA GLN A 229 -25.84 7.72 10.92
C GLN A 229 -25.90 7.83 9.39
N GLU A 230 -26.98 8.40 8.85
CA GLU A 230 -27.13 8.72 7.43
C GLU A 230 -26.05 9.70 6.95
N LYS A 231 -25.65 10.67 7.79
CA LYS A 231 -24.55 11.60 7.47
C LYS A 231 -23.18 10.93 7.44
N GLU A 232 -22.92 10.00 8.35
CA GLU A 232 -21.67 9.22 8.37
C GLU A 232 -21.59 8.25 7.19
N PHE A 233 -22.70 7.58 6.84
CA PHE A 233 -22.80 6.70 5.67
C PHE A 233 -22.67 7.46 4.35
N GLN A 234 -23.31 8.62 4.22
CA GLN A 234 -23.14 9.52 3.08
C GLN A 234 -21.67 9.96 2.90
N ALA A 235 -20.97 10.27 4.01
CA ALA A 235 -19.56 10.66 3.95
C ALA A 235 -18.63 9.48 3.58
N GLU A 236 -18.97 8.26 3.98
CA GLU A 236 -18.26 7.04 3.57
C GLU A 236 -18.46 6.76 2.07
N ILE A 237 -19.68 6.90 1.55
CA ILE A 237 -19.98 6.80 0.11
C ILE A 237 -19.25 7.89 -0.67
N GLU A 238 -19.30 9.15 -0.24
CA GLU A 238 -18.58 10.26 -0.89
C GLU A 238 -17.06 9.99 -0.92
N GLY A 239 -16.48 9.51 0.18
CA GLY A 239 -15.08 9.09 0.25
C GLY A 239 -14.73 7.96 -0.72
N LEU A 240 -15.56 6.93 -0.80
CA LEU A 240 -15.38 5.79 -1.70
C LEU A 240 -15.52 6.17 -3.17
N VAL A 241 -16.46 7.06 -3.50
CA VAL A 241 -16.60 7.64 -4.85
C VAL A 241 -15.38 8.48 -5.22
N ILE A 242 -14.92 9.38 -4.34
CA ILE A 242 -13.72 10.19 -4.57
C ILE A 242 -12.48 9.29 -4.76
N GLN A 243 -12.32 8.25 -3.93
CA GLN A 243 -11.23 7.28 -4.08
C GLN A 243 -11.30 6.53 -5.42
N ASN A 244 -12.48 6.14 -5.87
CA ASN A 244 -12.65 5.50 -7.18
C ASN A 244 -12.35 6.46 -8.34
N CYS A 245 -12.78 7.73 -8.27
CA CYS A 245 -12.47 8.73 -9.29
C CYS A 245 -10.97 9.03 -9.36
N ILE A 246 -10.28 9.17 -8.22
CA ILE A 246 -8.82 9.36 -8.18
C ILE A 246 -8.11 8.14 -8.76
N ARG A 247 -8.51 6.92 -8.37
CA ARG A 247 -7.94 5.68 -8.91
C ARG A 247 -8.14 5.55 -10.42
N GLY A 248 -9.36 5.77 -10.92
CA GLY A 248 -9.65 5.70 -12.36
C GLY A 248 -8.83 6.72 -13.15
N LEU A 249 -8.68 7.95 -12.64
CA LEU A 249 -7.79 8.95 -13.25
C LEU A 249 -6.31 8.52 -13.21
N GLN A 250 -5.85 7.87 -12.14
CA GLN A 250 -4.48 7.34 -12.07
C GLN A 250 -4.27 6.20 -13.07
N GLU A 251 -5.21 5.27 -13.19
CA GLU A 251 -5.19 4.16 -14.14
C GLU A 251 -5.24 4.67 -15.59
N GLU A 252 -6.07 5.68 -15.90
CA GLU A 252 -6.10 6.37 -17.20
C GLU A 252 -4.80 7.13 -17.51
N PHE A 253 -4.22 7.84 -16.53
CA PHE A 253 -2.94 8.53 -16.72
C PHE A 253 -1.77 7.56 -16.91
N GLU A 254 -1.69 6.49 -16.13
CA GLU A 254 -0.68 5.45 -16.30
C GLU A 254 -0.82 4.78 -17.67
N GLN A 255 -2.03 4.40 -18.08
CA GLN A 255 -2.23 3.76 -19.39
C GLN A 255 -1.96 4.73 -20.54
N SER A 256 -2.37 6.00 -20.45
CA SER A 256 -2.04 7.02 -21.46
C SER A 256 -0.53 7.25 -21.56
N LEU A 257 0.20 7.22 -20.43
CA LEU A 257 1.66 7.26 -20.42
C LEU A 257 2.26 6.01 -21.06
N TRP A 258 1.79 4.80 -20.74
CA TRP A 258 2.27 3.56 -21.37
C TRP A 258 2.04 3.53 -22.89
N ASP A 259 0.86 3.95 -23.36
CA ASP A 259 0.53 4.01 -24.78
C ASP A 259 1.41 5.04 -25.52
N GLN A 260 1.54 6.26 -24.97
CA GLN A 260 2.43 7.28 -25.51
C GLN A 260 3.89 6.82 -25.52
N ASN A 261 4.38 6.23 -24.43
CA ASN A 261 5.76 5.78 -24.28
C ASN A 261 6.09 4.63 -25.27
N THR A 262 5.15 3.71 -25.47
CA THR A 262 5.25 2.64 -26.49
C THR A 262 5.32 3.23 -27.91
N GLN A 263 4.48 4.22 -28.21
CA GLN A 263 4.43 4.87 -29.51
C GLN A 263 5.69 5.72 -29.80
N PHE A 264 6.21 6.43 -28.80
CA PHE A 264 7.37 7.31 -28.93
C PHE A 264 8.69 6.52 -28.99
N PHE A 265 8.93 5.61 -28.04
CA PHE A 265 10.20 4.90 -27.95
C PHE A 265 10.28 3.71 -28.91
N GLY A 266 9.18 3.01 -29.19
CA GLY A 266 9.20 1.83 -30.06
C GLY A 266 9.60 2.15 -31.52
N ASN A 267 8.83 3.02 -32.19
CA ASN A 267 9.04 3.29 -33.62
C ASN A 267 10.17 4.31 -33.88
N VAL A 268 10.25 5.40 -33.09
CA VAL A 268 11.18 6.50 -33.39
C VAL A 268 12.63 6.10 -33.08
N SER A 269 12.89 5.41 -31.96
CA SER A 269 14.26 5.02 -31.61
C SER A 269 14.81 3.95 -32.57
N ALA A 270 13.98 3.00 -32.99
CA ALA A 270 14.36 1.99 -33.96
C ALA A 270 14.70 2.62 -35.32
N SER A 271 13.81 3.48 -35.85
CA SER A 271 14.03 4.17 -37.13
C SER A 271 15.25 5.10 -37.09
N TRP A 272 15.48 5.80 -35.98
CA TRP A 272 16.64 6.68 -35.82
C TRP A 272 17.95 5.90 -35.72
N LEU A 273 17.97 4.80 -34.94
CA LEU A 273 19.13 3.91 -34.83
C LEU A 273 19.46 3.22 -36.17
N GLU A 274 18.44 2.91 -36.98
CA GLU A 274 18.62 2.39 -38.35
C GLU A 274 19.28 3.44 -39.26
N LYS A 275 18.81 4.70 -39.24
CA LYS A 275 19.44 5.80 -40.01
C LYS A 275 20.86 6.13 -39.55
N VAL A 276 21.17 6.01 -38.26
CA VAL A 276 22.55 6.16 -37.75
C VAL A 276 23.46 5.03 -38.28
N LYS A 277 22.93 3.81 -38.43
CA LYS A 277 23.66 2.71 -39.10
C LYS A 277 23.85 2.96 -40.60
N GLU A 278 22.82 3.44 -41.30
CA GLU A 278 22.92 3.82 -42.73
C GLU A 278 23.97 4.91 -42.98
N LEU A 279 24.01 5.94 -42.12
CA LEU A 279 25.04 6.99 -42.16
C LEU A 279 26.44 6.41 -41.91
N SER A 280 26.59 5.47 -40.97
CA SER A 280 27.85 4.79 -40.69
C SER A 280 28.32 3.90 -41.85
N SER A 281 27.41 3.15 -42.51
CA SER A 281 27.78 2.35 -43.69
C SER A 281 28.12 3.24 -44.89
N LEU A 282 27.36 4.31 -45.15
CA LEU A 282 27.67 5.29 -46.19
C LEU A 282 29.05 5.92 -45.97
N ARG A 283 29.39 6.25 -44.72
CA ARG A 283 30.70 6.78 -44.31
C ARG A 283 31.84 5.77 -44.51
N GLN A 284 31.59 4.47 -44.37
CA GLN A 284 32.57 3.41 -44.65
C GLN A 284 32.76 3.17 -46.16
N GLU A 285 31.67 3.15 -46.94
CA GLU A 285 31.73 3.04 -48.40
C GLU A 285 32.47 4.23 -49.02
N LEU A 286 32.19 5.44 -48.54
CA LEU A 286 32.82 6.67 -49.01
C LEU A 286 34.33 6.71 -48.70
N ASP A 287 34.76 6.18 -47.56
CA ASP A 287 36.17 5.99 -47.18
C ASP A 287 36.87 4.91 -48.04
N ALA A 288 36.18 3.80 -48.38
CA ALA A 288 36.69 2.81 -49.32
C ALA A 288 36.89 3.40 -50.73
N ILE A 289 35.93 4.20 -51.21
CA ILE A 289 36.04 4.97 -52.46
C ILE A 289 37.20 5.97 -52.38
N ALA A 290 37.34 6.73 -51.29
CA ALA A 290 38.45 7.65 -51.07
C ALA A 290 39.81 6.94 -51.24
N LYS A 291 40.00 5.82 -50.53
CA LYS A 291 41.22 5.00 -50.59
C LYS A 291 41.53 4.54 -52.02
N SER A 292 40.52 4.11 -52.79
CA SER A 292 40.71 3.72 -54.20
C SER A 292 41.22 4.86 -55.10
N LEU A 293 40.76 6.10 -54.87
CA LEU A 293 41.09 7.28 -55.70
C LEU A 293 42.52 7.82 -55.47
N PHE A 294 43.16 7.43 -54.36
CA PHE A 294 44.53 7.82 -54.00
C PHE A 294 45.61 6.79 -54.38
N VAL A 295 45.25 5.57 -54.81
CA VAL A 295 46.25 4.50 -55.10
C VAL A 295 47.00 4.68 -56.43
N SER A 296 46.54 5.55 -57.33
CA SER A 296 47.19 5.79 -58.63
C SER A 296 48.30 6.85 -58.59
N GLU A 297 49.37 6.65 -57.80
CA GLU A 297 50.68 7.28 -58.02
C GLU A 297 51.82 6.63 -57.16
N SER A 298 52.30 5.43 -57.52
CA SER A 298 53.59 4.91 -57.03
C SER A 298 54.27 3.99 -58.06
N GLY A 299 55.25 4.52 -58.78
CA GLY A 299 56.00 3.79 -59.80
C GLY A 299 57.16 2.97 -59.21
N GLN A 300 56.91 1.73 -58.78
CA GLN A 300 57.97 0.77 -58.44
C GLN A 300 58.12 -0.30 -59.54
N LEU A 301 58.87 0.02 -60.60
CA LEU A 301 59.42 -0.98 -61.51
C LEU A 301 60.65 -1.65 -60.86
N ILE A 302 60.43 -2.74 -60.13
CA ILE A 302 61.54 -3.59 -59.66
C ILE A 302 61.99 -4.48 -60.82
N SER A 303 63.04 -4.04 -61.52
CA SER A 303 63.74 -4.85 -62.51
C SER A 303 65.06 -5.36 -61.92
N HIS A 304 65.20 -6.68 -61.81
CA HIS A 304 66.48 -7.33 -61.57
C HIS A 304 66.59 -8.62 -62.40
N GLY A 305 67.75 -8.83 -63.00
CA GLY A 305 68.10 -10.06 -63.69
C GLY A 305 69.58 -10.40 -63.46
N SER A 306 69.91 -11.68 -63.56
CA SER A 306 71.27 -12.23 -63.62
C SER A 306 71.19 -13.38 -64.64
N LEU A 307 71.80 -13.28 -65.82
CA LEU A 307 73.25 -13.37 -66.06
C LEU A 307 73.83 -14.74 -65.65
N GLU A 308 74.01 -15.62 -66.64
CA GLU A 308 75.29 -16.30 -66.86
C GLU A 308 75.47 -16.69 -68.35
N HIS A 309 76.68 -17.10 -68.74
CA HIS A 309 77.07 -17.27 -70.15
C HIS A 309 77.13 -18.74 -70.59
N ARG A 310 76.78 -19.02 -71.87
CA ARG A 310 77.71 -19.58 -72.89
C ARG A 310 77.04 -19.85 -74.25
N LYS A 311 77.72 -19.37 -75.33
CA LYS A 311 78.07 -20.05 -76.61
C LYS A 311 76.95 -20.81 -77.40
N SER A 312 76.86 -20.73 -78.73
CA SER A 312 77.83 -20.30 -79.76
C SER A 312 77.22 -20.07 -81.15
N SER A 313 77.90 -19.24 -81.96
CA SER A 313 77.97 -19.24 -83.43
C SER A 313 76.68 -18.90 -84.22
N GLY A 314 76.72 -17.98 -85.20
CA GLY A 314 77.80 -17.08 -85.64
C GLY A 314 77.54 -16.52 -87.05
N HIS A 315 78.16 -15.35 -87.38
CA HIS A 315 78.31 -14.67 -88.69
C HIS A 315 77.09 -14.61 -89.65
N HIS A 316 76.75 -13.48 -90.28
CA HIS A 316 77.63 -12.56 -91.02
C HIS A 316 77.12 -11.10 -91.03
N VAL A 317 77.94 -10.20 -91.62
CA VAL A 317 77.65 -8.76 -91.82
C VAL A 317 77.36 -8.46 -93.28
N SER A 318 76.23 -7.79 -93.55
CA SER A 318 75.96 -6.85 -94.67
C SER A 318 74.62 -6.16 -94.31
N ASN A 319 74.36 -4.85 -94.41
CA ASN A 319 74.87 -3.73 -95.21
C ASN A 319 74.52 -3.82 -96.70
N GLY A 320 73.78 -2.82 -97.22
CA GLY A 320 73.57 -2.62 -98.66
C GLY A 320 72.12 -2.64 -99.16
N ASN A 321 71.52 -1.44 -99.18
CA ASN A 321 70.63 -0.92 -100.23
C ASN A 321 69.19 -1.46 -100.41
N HIS A 322 68.35 -0.55 -100.92
CA HIS A 322 67.09 -0.86 -101.59
C HIS A 322 67.34 -1.56 -102.92
N ASP A 323 66.39 -2.41 -103.35
CA ASP A 323 65.87 -2.38 -104.71
C ASP A 323 64.44 -2.93 -104.74
N GLU A 324 63.56 -2.35 -105.55
CA GLU A 324 62.18 -2.85 -105.72
C GLU A 324 62.18 -4.07 -106.65
N SER A 325 62.03 -5.27 -106.10
CA SER A 325 61.91 -6.50 -106.89
C SER A 325 60.46 -6.95 -107.07
N ILE A 326 59.76 -6.34 -108.03
CA ILE A 326 58.48 -6.86 -108.55
C ILE A 326 58.73 -8.24 -109.18
N ILE A 327 58.28 -9.30 -108.52
CA ILE A 327 58.32 -10.67 -109.06
C ILE A 327 56.89 -11.21 -109.17
N THR A 328 56.29 -10.87 -110.32
CA THR A 328 55.36 -11.67 -111.12
C THR A 328 54.75 -12.92 -110.47
N MET A 329 53.42 -12.95 -110.39
CA MET A 329 52.65 -14.21 -110.33
C MET A 329 53.09 -15.17 -111.44
N PRO A 330 53.32 -16.47 -111.16
CA PRO A 330 53.59 -17.47 -112.18
C PRO A 330 52.29 -17.92 -112.87
N GLU A 331 51.63 -17.00 -113.61
CA GLU A 331 50.59 -17.33 -114.58
C GLU A 331 51.20 -18.03 -115.81
N ASN A 332 51.83 -19.19 -115.63
CA ASN A 332 52.18 -20.15 -116.68
C ASN A 332 52.67 -21.48 -116.07
N LEU A 333 51.75 -22.30 -115.55
CA LEU A 333 52.02 -23.73 -115.37
C LEU A 333 51.64 -24.47 -116.65
N GLU A 334 52.55 -24.49 -117.63
CA GLU A 334 52.31 -25.12 -118.93
C GLU A 334 51.87 -26.59 -118.78
N ALA A 335 50.71 -26.91 -119.37
CA ALA A 335 50.14 -28.26 -119.39
C ALA A 335 50.97 -29.30 -120.20
N ALA A 336 52.18 -28.93 -120.65
CA ALA A 336 53.19 -29.83 -121.19
C ALA A 336 53.97 -30.56 -120.09
N GLN A 337 54.37 -29.87 -119.01
CA GLN A 337 55.24 -30.47 -117.97
C GLN A 337 54.49 -31.52 -117.13
N LEU A 338 53.21 -31.28 -116.84
CA LEU A 338 52.34 -32.17 -116.06
C LEU A 338 52.01 -33.50 -116.77
N LYS A 339 52.22 -33.62 -118.10
CA LYS A 339 51.88 -34.82 -118.88
C LYS A 339 52.88 -35.96 -118.78
N HIS A 340 54.08 -35.70 -118.27
CA HIS A 340 55.18 -36.67 -118.22
C HIS A 340 55.48 -37.21 -116.81
N MET A 341 54.79 -36.70 -115.78
CA MET A 341 54.91 -37.18 -114.40
C MET A 341 53.95 -38.35 -114.15
N ASN A 342 54.37 -39.34 -113.35
CA ASN A 342 53.46 -40.36 -112.84
C ASN A 342 52.56 -39.80 -111.71
N ARG A 343 51.59 -40.61 -111.26
CA ARG A 343 50.57 -40.19 -110.29
C ARG A 343 51.20 -39.81 -108.93
N GLU A 344 52.25 -40.52 -108.55
CA GLU A 344 52.96 -40.37 -107.29
C GLU A 344 53.87 -39.12 -107.31
N GLU A 345 54.51 -38.84 -108.45
CA GLU A 345 55.25 -37.60 -108.74
C GLU A 345 54.33 -36.38 -108.76
N LEU A 346 53.17 -36.46 -109.42
CA LEU A 346 52.14 -35.39 -109.40
C LEU A 346 51.67 -35.10 -107.97
N PHE A 347 51.43 -36.14 -107.17
CA PHE A 347 51.06 -35.98 -105.77
C PHE A 347 52.20 -35.37 -104.94
N HIS A 348 53.46 -35.75 -105.19
CA HIS A 348 54.62 -35.15 -104.52
C HIS A 348 54.82 -33.68 -104.91
N TYR A 349 54.63 -33.33 -106.19
CA TYR A 349 54.72 -31.96 -106.69
C TYR A 349 53.64 -31.08 -106.08
N LEU A 350 52.37 -31.49 -106.15
CA LEU A 350 51.25 -30.77 -105.52
C LEU A 350 51.44 -30.62 -104.01
N LYS A 351 51.89 -31.67 -103.32
CA LYS A 351 52.21 -31.60 -101.89
C LYS A 351 53.37 -30.64 -101.61
N THR A 352 54.36 -30.56 -102.49
CA THR A 352 55.48 -29.62 -102.37
C THR A 352 54.99 -28.18 -102.50
N GLU A 353 54.21 -27.85 -103.55
CA GLU A 353 53.64 -26.51 -103.73
C GLU A 353 52.64 -26.13 -102.63
N MET A 354 51.80 -27.06 -102.15
CA MET A 354 50.96 -26.82 -100.96
C MET A 354 51.80 -26.47 -99.74
N THR A 355 52.97 -27.08 -99.52
CA THR A 355 53.85 -26.67 -98.41
C THR A 355 54.54 -25.33 -98.66
N LYS A 356 54.78 -24.91 -99.92
CA LYS A 356 55.28 -23.56 -100.22
C LYS A 356 54.21 -22.51 -99.94
N MET A 357 52.99 -22.67 -100.50
CA MET A 357 51.84 -21.82 -100.19
C MET A 357 51.59 -21.72 -98.69
N LYS A 358 51.60 -22.87 -97.98
CA LYS A 358 51.42 -22.89 -96.53
C LYS A 358 52.49 -22.07 -95.81
N ARG A 359 53.79 -22.27 -96.10
CA ARG A 359 54.87 -21.47 -95.48
C ARG A 359 54.78 -19.98 -95.82
N HIS A 360 54.38 -19.64 -97.03
CA HIS A 360 54.22 -18.25 -97.45
C HIS A 360 53.11 -17.57 -96.64
N HIS A 361 51.95 -18.21 -96.48
CA HIS A 361 50.86 -17.69 -95.67
C HIS A 361 51.18 -17.69 -94.16
N GLU A 362 51.91 -18.68 -93.65
CA GLU A 362 52.43 -18.66 -92.27
C GLU A 362 53.40 -17.47 -92.04
N SER A 363 54.21 -17.10 -93.04
CA SER A 363 55.07 -15.91 -93.01
C SER A 363 54.27 -14.61 -93.08
N GLU A 364 53.29 -14.51 -93.96
CA GLU A 364 52.40 -13.36 -94.16
C GLU A 364 51.56 -13.07 -92.90
N VAL A 365 51.05 -14.12 -92.24
CA VAL A 365 50.37 -14.03 -90.94
C VAL A 365 51.33 -13.58 -89.83
N GLN A 366 52.58 -14.04 -89.85
CA GLN A 366 53.59 -13.59 -88.89
C GLN A 366 53.98 -12.12 -89.10
N GLU A 367 54.08 -11.66 -90.35
CA GLU A 367 54.36 -10.27 -90.72
C GLU A 367 53.23 -9.33 -90.28
N MET A 368 51.97 -9.63 -90.63
CA MET A 368 50.79 -8.89 -90.12
C MET A 368 50.72 -8.90 -88.58
N THR A 369 51.15 -9.99 -87.93
CA THR A 369 51.19 -10.06 -86.46
C THR A 369 52.24 -9.12 -85.86
N GLU A 370 53.44 -9.06 -86.45
CA GLU A 370 54.50 -8.15 -86.00
C GLU A 370 54.19 -6.68 -86.36
N GLU A 371 53.47 -6.41 -87.46
CA GLU A 371 52.86 -5.09 -87.72
C GLU A 371 51.86 -4.71 -86.63
N ILE A 372 50.90 -5.59 -86.29
CA ILE A 372 49.93 -5.34 -85.21
C ILE A 372 50.64 -5.06 -83.88
N PHE A 373 51.71 -5.79 -83.53
CA PHE A 373 52.50 -5.50 -82.33
C PHE A 373 53.35 -4.23 -82.45
N SER A 374 53.74 -3.82 -83.66
CA SER A 374 54.49 -2.59 -83.89
C SER A 374 53.58 -1.37 -83.84
N LEU A 375 52.45 -1.37 -84.55
CA LEU A 375 51.38 -0.38 -84.44
C LEU A 375 50.86 -0.27 -83.00
N LYS A 376 50.72 -1.38 -82.26
CA LYS A 376 50.35 -1.36 -80.84
C LYS A 376 51.44 -0.75 -79.95
N ARG A 377 52.73 -0.97 -80.25
CA ARG A 377 53.86 -0.29 -79.57
C ARG A 377 53.93 1.20 -79.93
N GLU A 378 53.56 1.57 -81.15
CA GLU A 378 53.56 2.94 -81.65
C GLU A 378 52.42 3.76 -81.08
N TYR A 379 51.19 3.25 -81.12
CA TYR A 379 50.00 3.79 -80.44
C TYR A 379 50.24 4.02 -78.93
N LEU A 380 50.97 3.10 -78.27
CA LEU A 380 51.37 3.26 -76.86
C LEU A 380 52.49 4.30 -76.65
N LYS A 381 53.37 4.54 -77.63
CA LYS A 381 54.39 5.62 -77.59
C LYS A 381 53.81 6.99 -77.90
N GLU A 382 52.92 7.09 -78.86
CA GLU A 382 52.17 8.30 -79.23
C GLU A 382 51.37 8.81 -78.02
N ARG A 383 50.59 7.91 -77.41
CA ARG A 383 49.87 8.19 -76.16
C ARG A 383 50.78 8.42 -74.96
N GLY A 384 52.03 7.96 -75.02
CA GLY A 384 53.02 8.03 -73.93
C GLY A 384 53.93 9.25 -73.93
N SER A 385 53.84 10.17 -74.90
CA SER A 385 54.84 11.24 -75.08
C SER A 385 54.32 12.66 -75.32
N SER A 386 53.05 12.89 -75.66
CA SER A 386 52.55 14.26 -75.90
C SER A 386 51.09 14.57 -75.55
N LEU A 387 50.45 13.76 -74.69
CA LEU A 387 49.18 14.19 -74.09
C LEU A 387 49.46 15.12 -72.89
N PRO A 388 49.02 16.39 -72.89
CA PRO A 388 49.06 17.19 -71.66
C PRO A 388 48.14 16.51 -70.65
N VAL A 389 48.58 16.42 -69.39
CA VAL A 389 47.73 15.97 -68.30
C VAL A 389 46.56 16.95 -68.18
N ARG A 390 45.41 16.59 -68.77
CA ARG A 390 44.12 17.00 -68.21
C ARG A 390 44.13 16.46 -66.80
N LYS A 391 44.52 17.32 -65.85
CA LYS A 391 44.03 17.24 -64.49
C LYS A 391 42.52 17.31 -64.64
N ASP A 392 41.91 16.14 -64.59
CA ASP A 392 40.48 16.02 -64.73
C ASP A 392 39.91 16.71 -63.51
N LYS A 393 39.45 17.95 -63.72
CA LYS A 393 39.17 18.88 -62.61
C LYS A 393 38.14 18.28 -61.68
N ASP A 394 37.25 17.48 -62.24
CA ASP A 394 36.17 16.81 -61.52
C ASP A 394 36.70 15.64 -60.67
N LEU A 395 37.76 14.92 -61.09
CA LEU A 395 38.48 13.96 -60.22
C LEU A 395 39.32 14.64 -59.13
N ASP A 396 40.02 15.73 -59.43
CA ASP A 396 40.78 16.49 -58.42
C ASP A 396 39.84 17.25 -57.44
N ILE A 397 38.62 17.58 -57.87
CA ILE A 397 37.53 18.07 -57.00
C ILE A 397 36.97 16.90 -56.17
N LEU A 398 36.72 15.73 -56.76
CA LEU A 398 36.20 14.55 -56.07
C LEU A 398 37.14 14.08 -54.96
N ARG A 399 38.45 14.01 -55.25
CA ARG A 399 39.53 13.72 -54.29
C ARG A 399 39.58 14.69 -53.09
N LYS A 400 39.02 15.90 -53.22
CA LYS A 400 38.92 16.89 -52.12
C LYS A 400 37.57 16.84 -51.42
N LYS A 401 36.47 16.75 -52.17
CA LYS A 401 35.10 16.70 -51.64
C LYS A 401 34.80 15.41 -50.89
N ILE A 402 35.33 14.26 -51.30
CA ILE A 402 35.09 12.99 -50.61
C ILE A 402 35.59 13.03 -49.16
N PRO A 403 36.86 13.40 -48.87
CA PRO A 403 37.31 13.63 -47.49
C PRO A 403 36.50 14.70 -46.74
N GLU A 404 36.08 15.78 -47.40
CA GLU A 404 35.25 16.83 -46.79
C GLU A 404 33.86 16.31 -46.36
N VAL A 405 33.25 15.42 -47.15
CA VAL A 405 31.97 14.79 -46.82
C VAL A 405 32.16 13.69 -45.76
N ILE A 406 33.26 12.94 -45.76
CA ILE A 406 33.59 12.01 -44.67
C ILE A 406 33.72 12.75 -43.34
N LEU A 407 34.45 13.88 -43.32
CA LEU A 407 34.59 14.71 -42.11
C LEU A 407 33.23 15.24 -41.62
N LYS A 408 32.36 15.70 -42.53
CA LYS A 408 31.00 16.13 -42.17
C LYS A 408 30.12 14.99 -41.66
N LEU A 409 30.28 13.78 -42.19
CA LEU A 409 29.60 12.59 -41.66
C LEU A 409 30.16 12.19 -40.28
N ASP A 410 31.48 12.32 -40.06
CA ASP A 410 32.11 12.08 -38.75
C ASP A 410 31.63 13.11 -37.71
N ASP A 411 31.60 14.41 -38.07
CA ASP A 411 31.04 15.47 -37.21
C ASP A 411 29.57 15.18 -36.85
N ILE A 412 28.75 14.81 -37.83
CA ILE A 412 27.33 14.45 -37.62
C ILE A 412 27.20 13.19 -36.75
N LEU A 413 28.02 12.16 -36.94
CA LEU A 413 27.98 10.95 -36.12
C LEU A 413 28.39 11.25 -34.67
N VAL A 414 29.44 12.05 -34.46
CA VAL A 414 29.91 12.50 -33.14
C VAL A 414 28.95 13.50 -32.47
N GLU A 415 28.17 14.26 -33.22
CA GLU A 415 27.11 15.12 -32.69
C GLU A 415 25.87 14.30 -32.28
N ASN A 416 25.48 13.29 -33.08
CA ASN A 416 24.44 12.34 -32.70
C ASN A 416 24.84 11.44 -31.51
N GLU A 417 26.13 11.19 -31.28
CA GLU A 417 26.65 10.52 -30.07
C GLU A 417 26.61 11.42 -28.82
N LYS A 418 26.51 12.75 -28.99
CA LYS A 418 26.35 13.73 -27.90
C LYS A 418 24.89 14.06 -27.58
N VAL A 419 23.95 13.78 -28.49
CA VAL A 419 22.53 13.72 -28.15
C VAL A 419 22.39 12.64 -27.07
N PRO A 420 21.82 12.93 -25.88
CA PRO A 420 21.86 12.00 -24.75
C PRO A 420 21.23 10.68 -25.15
N SER A 421 22.02 9.61 -25.06
CA SER A 421 21.56 8.27 -25.42
C SER A 421 20.32 7.92 -24.60
N VAL A 422 19.36 7.23 -25.24
CA VAL A 422 18.05 6.88 -24.66
C VAL A 422 18.17 6.17 -23.29
N SER A 423 19.31 5.54 -23.00
CA SER A 423 19.65 4.95 -21.70
C SER A 423 19.53 5.92 -20.51
N ASN A 424 19.91 7.20 -20.67
CA ASN A 424 19.89 8.17 -19.58
C ASN A 424 18.45 8.47 -19.11
N ASN A 425 17.47 8.37 -20.02
CA ASN A 425 16.06 8.49 -19.68
C ASN A 425 15.54 7.24 -18.94
N ALA A 426 16.13 6.06 -19.19
CA ALA A 426 15.79 4.84 -18.46
C ALA A 426 16.33 4.88 -17.01
N GLU A 427 17.58 5.29 -16.79
CA GLU A 427 18.10 5.51 -15.43
C GLU A 427 17.32 6.61 -14.69
N SER A 428 16.89 7.67 -15.39
CA SER A 428 15.99 8.68 -14.82
C SER A 428 14.61 8.12 -14.48
N LEU A 429 14.11 7.13 -15.23
CA LEU A 429 12.80 6.51 -15.00
C LEU A 429 12.84 5.55 -13.81
N ASP A 430 13.87 4.70 -13.69
CA ASP A 430 14.03 3.83 -12.52
C ASP A 430 14.30 4.65 -11.25
N ASN A 431 15.10 5.73 -11.29
CA ASN A 431 15.23 6.65 -10.14
C ASN A 431 13.90 7.33 -9.75
N MET A 432 13.07 7.71 -10.72
CA MET A 432 11.73 8.25 -10.47
C MET A 432 10.78 7.21 -9.86
N LYS A 433 10.87 5.96 -10.33
CA LYS A 433 10.08 4.82 -9.87
C LYS A 433 10.48 4.38 -8.45
N ASP A 434 11.76 4.19 -8.16
CA ASP A 434 12.24 3.86 -6.81
C ASP A 434 11.85 4.95 -5.80
N ARG A 435 11.91 6.22 -6.22
CA ARG A 435 11.43 7.36 -5.42
C ARG A 435 9.90 7.34 -5.23
N LEU A 436 9.13 6.95 -6.24
CA LEU A 436 7.67 6.81 -6.15
C LEU A 436 7.28 5.65 -5.22
N GLU A 437 7.97 4.51 -5.32
CA GLU A 437 7.75 3.34 -4.46
C GLU A 437 8.14 3.66 -3.01
N SER A 438 9.24 4.40 -2.79
CA SER A 438 9.63 4.90 -1.46
C SER A 438 8.60 5.87 -0.86
N LEU A 439 8.10 6.84 -1.65
CA LEU A 439 7.05 7.78 -1.21
C LEU A 439 5.71 7.07 -0.93
N ARG A 440 5.40 6.02 -1.69
CA ARG A 440 4.23 5.16 -1.48
C ARG A 440 4.34 4.37 -0.17
N LEU A 441 5.53 3.88 0.15
CA LEU A 441 5.81 3.14 1.38
C LEU A 441 5.76 4.08 2.60
N GLU A 442 6.36 5.27 2.51
CA GLU A 442 6.24 6.34 3.50
C GLU A 442 4.76 6.75 3.72
N ASN A 443 3.96 6.87 2.66
CA ASN A 443 2.53 7.17 2.78
C ASN A 443 1.75 6.05 3.51
N HIS A 444 2.19 4.79 3.38
CA HIS A 444 1.60 3.67 4.11
C HIS A 444 1.96 3.69 5.60
N GLU A 445 3.23 3.92 5.94
CA GLU A 445 3.68 4.07 7.34
C GLU A 445 2.99 5.26 8.03
N LEU A 446 2.84 6.39 7.34
CA LEU A 446 2.12 7.57 7.85
C LEU A 446 0.63 7.27 8.08
N ARG A 447 -0.03 6.47 7.23
CA ARG A 447 -1.41 6.03 7.44
C ARG A 447 -1.54 5.10 8.65
N ASP A 448 -0.60 4.17 8.82
CA ASP A 448 -0.62 3.22 9.94
C ASP A 448 -0.30 3.91 11.27
N MET A 449 0.62 4.88 11.27
CA MET A 449 0.89 5.78 12.40
C MET A 449 -0.33 6.64 12.75
N LEU A 450 -1.03 7.19 11.74
CA LEU A 450 -2.29 7.91 11.95
C LEU A 450 -3.39 7.00 12.53
N ALA A 451 -3.50 5.76 12.04
CA ALA A 451 -4.42 4.76 12.57
C ALA A 451 -4.06 4.30 14.00
N GLN A 452 -2.77 4.29 14.36
CA GLN A 452 -2.31 4.10 15.73
C GLN A 452 -2.70 5.28 16.62
N LYS A 453 -2.39 6.52 16.22
CA LYS A 453 -2.75 7.71 16.98
C LYS A 453 -4.27 7.88 17.13
N LYS A 454 -5.07 7.49 16.13
CA LYS A 454 -6.54 7.45 16.22
C LYS A 454 -7.05 6.42 17.24
N ARG A 455 -6.35 5.28 17.43
CA ARG A 455 -6.65 4.30 18.49
C ARG A 455 -6.23 4.81 19.88
N GLU A 456 -5.07 5.44 19.97
CA GLU A 456 -4.54 6.06 21.19
C GLU A 456 -5.47 7.18 21.70
N ILE A 457 -5.93 8.06 20.81
CA ILE A 457 -6.94 9.10 21.12
C ILE A 457 -8.26 8.49 21.60
N LYS A 458 -8.73 7.37 21.00
CA LYS A 458 -9.93 6.66 21.50
C LYS A 458 -9.74 6.13 22.93
N LEU A 459 -8.56 5.57 23.24
CA LEU A 459 -8.24 5.05 24.59
C LEU A 459 -8.16 6.17 25.62
N LEU A 460 -7.49 7.28 25.28
CA LEU A 460 -7.42 8.46 26.14
C LEU A 460 -8.81 9.09 26.34
N SER A 461 -9.63 9.15 25.29
CA SER A 461 -11.01 9.64 25.37
C SER A 461 -11.89 8.77 26.29
N SER A 462 -11.72 7.44 26.28
CA SER A 462 -12.46 6.59 27.21
C SER A 462 -11.96 6.77 28.64
N GLN A 463 -10.64 6.88 28.86
CA GLN A 463 -10.07 7.16 30.19
C GLN A 463 -10.52 8.51 30.77
N VAL A 464 -10.61 9.57 29.95
CA VAL A 464 -11.13 10.88 30.36
C VAL A 464 -12.62 10.80 30.69
N SER A 465 -13.41 10.03 29.93
CA SER A 465 -14.83 9.79 30.25
C SER A 465 -14.98 9.04 31.59
N ASP A 466 -14.20 7.98 31.80
CA ASP A 466 -14.14 7.18 33.04
C ASP A 466 -13.78 8.05 34.25
N ALA A 467 -12.78 8.93 34.10
CA ALA A 467 -12.35 9.87 35.13
C ALA A 467 -13.44 10.92 35.42
N THR A 468 -14.11 11.43 34.39
CA THR A 468 -15.20 12.40 34.51
C THR A 468 -16.40 11.79 35.25
N GLU A 469 -16.75 10.53 34.98
CA GLU A 469 -17.79 9.83 35.74
C GLU A 469 -17.38 9.60 37.20
N LYS A 470 -16.15 9.18 37.46
CA LYS A 470 -15.63 9.03 38.83
C LYS A 470 -15.62 10.36 39.60
N MET A 471 -15.32 11.48 38.92
CA MET A 471 -15.42 12.83 39.49
C MET A 471 -16.87 13.24 39.76
N SER A 472 -17.83 12.93 38.89
CA SER A 472 -19.25 13.25 39.13
C SER A 472 -19.83 12.42 40.28
N GLN A 473 -19.45 11.14 40.38
CA GLN A 473 -19.77 10.28 41.53
C GLN A 473 -19.15 10.82 42.84
N HIS A 474 -17.89 11.29 42.83
CA HIS A 474 -17.25 11.92 44.00
C HIS A 474 -17.92 13.25 44.38
N SER A 475 -18.29 14.09 43.42
CA SER A 475 -19.03 15.32 43.68
C SER A 475 -20.40 15.01 44.32
N LEU A 476 -21.08 13.94 43.87
CA LEU A 476 -22.35 13.51 44.46
C LEU A 476 -22.18 12.99 45.89
N THR A 477 -21.12 12.23 46.21
CA THR A 477 -20.86 11.79 47.59
C THR A 477 -20.45 12.96 48.49
N GLU A 478 -19.66 13.91 47.99
CA GLU A 478 -19.28 15.13 48.70
C GLU A 478 -20.49 16.01 49.06
N VAL A 479 -21.39 16.27 48.10
CA VAL A 479 -22.66 16.99 48.37
C VAL A 479 -23.52 16.26 49.40
N ASN A 480 -23.52 14.92 49.41
CA ASN A 480 -24.21 14.13 50.43
C ASN A 480 -23.55 14.23 51.82
N LEU A 481 -22.22 14.24 51.90
CA LEU A 481 -21.49 14.44 53.15
C LEU A 481 -21.67 15.85 53.71
N LEU A 482 -21.59 16.90 52.87
CA LEU A 482 -21.87 18.28 53.25
C LEU A 482 -23.30 18.46 53.80
N ARG A 483 -24.28 17.77 53.20
CA ARG A 483 -25.67 17.73 53.70
C ARG A 483 -25.78 17.04 55.07
N ILE A 484 -25.05 15.95 55.30
CA ILE A 484 -24.99 15.29 56.62
C ILE A 484 -24.33 16.20 57.67
N ILE A 485 -23.19 16.82 57.34
CA ILE A 485 -22.49 17.77 58.22
C ILE A 485 -23.39 18.95 58.58
N THR A 486 -24.14 19.48 57.62
CA THR A 486 -25.09 20.59 57.85
C THR A 486 -26.21 20.17 58.83
N ASN A 487 -26.79 18.98 58.66
CA ASN A 487 -27.82 18.45 59.55
C ASN A 487 -27.29 18.14 60.97
N LEU A 488 -26.06 17.63 61.07
CA LEU A 488 -25.40 17.41 62.36
C LEU A 488 -25.09 18.73 63.06
N LYS A 489 -24.65 19.75 62.30
CA LYS A 489 -24.44 21.09 62.85
C LYS A 489 -25.73 21.70 63.41
N SER A 490 -26.84 21.64 62.67
CA SER A 490 -28.12 22.15 63.20
C SER A 490 -28.56 21.37 64.45
N LEU A 491 -28.35 20.05 64.50
CA LEU A 491 -28.66 19.25 65.69
C LEU A 491 -27.79 19.62 66.91
N ILE A 492 -26.54 20.01 66.69
CA ILE A 492 -25.64 20.52 67.75
C ILE A 492 -26.08 21.92 68.20
N GLU A 493 -26.51 22.79 67.28
CA GLU A 493 -27.06 24.11 67.61
C GLU A 493 -28.38 24.00 68.38
N ASP A 494 -29.30 23.12 67.96
CA ASP A 494 -30.57 22.83 68.65
C ASP A 494 -30.33 22.28 70.07
N THR A 495 -29.45 21.29 70.22
CA THR A 495 -29.15 20.69 71.54
C THR A 495 -28.38 21.64 72.47
N HIS A 496 -27.53 22.53 71.94
CA HIS A 496 -26.93 23.61 72.74
C HIS A 496 -27.98 24.62 73.22
N VAL A 497 -29.00 24.94 72.41
CA VAL A 497 -30.11 25.79 72.86
C VAL A 497 -30.93 25.08 73.94
N GLU A 498 -31.20 23.78 73.79
CA GLU A 498 -31.90 22.97 74.80
C GLU A 498 -31.15 22.91 76.14
N THR A 499 -29.82 22.66 76.14
CA THR A 499 -29.03 22.67 77.37
C THR A 499 -28.97 24.05 78.01
N THR A 500 -28.83 25.12 77.23
CA THR A 500 -28.83 26.50 77.75
C THR A 500 -30.15 26.84 78.45
N ILE A 501 -31.28 26.47 77.83
CA ILE A 501 -32.62 26.66 78.42
C ILE A 501 -32.76 25.82 79.70
N SER A 502 -32.27 24.58 79.71
CA SER A 502 -32.27 23.69 80.87
C SER A 502 -31.47 24.28 82.03
N GLU A 503 -30.25 24.78 81.78
CA GLU A 503 -29.40 25.42 82.78
C GLU A 503 -30.04 26.68 83.40
N ASP A 504 -30.60 27.57 82.58
CA ASP A 504 -31.29 28.77 83.10
C ASP A 504 -32.57 28.40 83.87
N LEU A 505 -33.30 27.33 83.49
CA LEU A 505 -34.43 26.80 84.26
C LEU A 505 -33.97 26.25 85.63
N TYR A 506 -32.91 25.45 85.69
CA TYR A 506 -32.35 24.97 86.97
C TYR A 506 -31.88 26.12 87.86
N LYS A 507 -31.26 27.15 87.27
CA LYS A 507 -30.78 28.36 87.96
C LYS A 507 -31.91 29.24 88.49
N ILE A 508 -33.04 29.34 87.77
CA ILE A 508 -34.28 29.96 88.27
C ILE A 508 -34.84 29.14 89.44
N LEU A 509 -34.93 27.81 89.30
CA LEU A 509 -35.46 26.92 90.33
C LEU A 509 -34.62 26.96 91.62
N LEU A 510 -33.28 26.91 91.51
CA LEU A 510 -32.36 27.04 92.63
C LEU A 510 -32.47 28.41 93.33
N LYS A 511 -32.67 29.49 92.56
CA LYS A 511 -32.87 30.83 93.11
C LYS A 511 -34.17 30.95 93.89
N GLU A 512 -35.25 30.30 93.42
CA GLU A 512 -36.53 30.23 94.11
C GLU A 512 -36.44 29.40 95.41
N PHE A 513 -35.87 28.19 95.37
CA PHE A 513 -35.63 27.39 96.59
C PHE A 513 -34.76 28.13 97.61
N MET A 514 -33.69 28.81 97.17
CA MET A 514 -32.84 29.63 98.05
C MET A 514 -33.61 30.82 98.64
N GLY A 515 -34.56 31.38 97.91
CA GLY A 515 -35.51 32.38 98.41
C GLY A 515 -36.39 31.83 99.52
N GLN A 516 -36.98 30.65 99.32
CA GLN A 516 -37.85 29.99 100.31
C GLN A 516 -37.08 29.61 101.58
N ILE A 517 -35.88 29.03 101.46
CA ILE A 517 -35.00 28.74 102.61
C ILE A 517 -34.67 30.02 103.41
N LYS A 518 -34.48 31.16 102.70
CA LYS A 518 -34.24 32.47 103.31
C LYS A 518 -35.49 33.12 103.93
N CYS A 519 -36.68 32.63 103.63
CA CYS A 519 -37.91 32.98 104.35
C CYS A 519 -38.06 32.11 105.61
N PHE A 520 -37.95 30.78 105.48
CA PHE A 520 -38.06 29.87 106.63
C PHE A 520 -37.05 30.18 107.74
N THR A 521 -35.78 30.44 107.40
CA THR A 521 -34.76 30.81 108.39
C THR A 521 -35.15 32.04 109.20
N LYS A 522 -35.63 33.12 108.56
CA LYS A 522 -36.12 34.31 109.26
C LYS A 522 -37.35 34.07 110.13
N GLU A 523 -38.20 33.13 109.73
CA GLU A 523 -39.41 32.76 110.48
C GLU A 523 -39.00 32.01 111.75
N SER A 524 -38.03 31.08 111.66
CA SER A 524 -37.41 30.43 112.81
C SER A 524 -36.59 31.36 113.70
N ASP A 525 -35.87 32.34 113.12
CA ASP A 525 -35.16 33.37 113.89
C ASP A 525 -36.15 34.18 114.75
N LEU A 526 -37.29 34.59 114.16
CA LEU A 526 -38.35 35.33 114.85
C LEU A 526 -39.06 34.46 115.92
N GLU A 527 -39.25 33.17 115.65
CA GLU A 527 -39.79 32.21 116.62
C GLU A 527 -38.84 32.02 117.82
N TYR A 528 -37.52 32.00 117.57
CA TYR A 528 -36.50 31.96 118.61
C TYR A 528 -36.50 33.22 119.49
N ASP A 529 -36.51 34.42 118.89
CA ASP A 529 -36.60 35.70 119.61
C ASP A 529 -37.85 35.75 120.53
N PHE A 530 -38.99 35.25 120.05
CA PHE A 530 -40.21 35.12 120.84
C PHE A 530 -40.06 34.13 122.01
N MET A 531 -39.37 33.01 121.78
CA MET A 531 -39.14 31.98 122.79
C MET A 531 -38.19 32.46 123.90
N GLU A 532 -37.11 33.16 123.54
CA GLU A 532 -36.18 33.78 124.52
C GLU A 532 -36.91 34.80 125.40
N GLY A 533 -37.75 35.67 124.82
CA GLY A 533 -38.56 36.62 125.56
C GLY A 533 -39.55 35.97 126.55
N ILE A 534 -40.11 34.81 126.21
CA ILE A 534 -40.97 34.02 127.12
C ILE A 534 -40.14 33.46 128.29
N TYR A 535 -38.96 32.88 128.02
CA TYR A 535 -38.09 32.38 129.07
C TYR A 535 -37.58 33.48 130.01
N GLU A 536 -37.27 34.66 129.49
CA GLU A 536 -36.81 35.80 130.30
C GLU A 536 -37.86 36.24 131.34
N ILE A 537 -39.15 36.22 130.95
CA ILE A 537 -40.27 36.49 131.86
C ILE A 537 -40.35 35.42 132.97
N ILE A 538 -40.28 34.14 132.60
CA ILE A 538 -40.38 33.01 133.55
C ILE A 538 -39.23 33.04 134.58
N PHE A 539 -37.99 33.24 134.14
CA PHE A 539 -36.84 33.33 135.06
C PHE A 539 -36.92 34.57 135.97
N ARG A 540 -37.40 35.70 135.45
CA ARG A 540 -37.61 36.95 136.21
C ARG A 540 -38.68 36.80 137.30
N GLU A 541 -39.72 36.01 137.06
CA GLU A 541 -40.78 35.72 138.03
C GLU A 541 -40.32 34.68 139.08
N ALA A 542 -39.61 33.63 138.66
CA ALA A 542 -38.99 32.67 139.58
C ALA A 542 -38.01 33.34 140.55
N ALA A 543 -37.19 34.29 140.07
CA ALA A 543 -36.22 35.04 140.88
C ALA A 543 -36.87 35.96 141.94
N GLN A 544 -38.14 36.34 141.79
CA GLN A 544 -38.86 37.13 142.79
C GLN A 544 -39.41 36.26 143.93
N ASN A 545 -39.90 35.06 143.61
CA ASN A 545 -40.48 34.13 144.58
C ASN A 545 -39.45 33.50 145.54
N ALA A 546 -38.17 33.46 145.17
CA ALA A 546 -37.10 32.85 145.97
C ALA A 546 -36.68 33.68 147.23
N LYS A 547 -37.27 34.85 147.47
CA LYS A 547 -36.70 35.85 148.41
C LYS A 547 -37.36 35.92 149.80
N SER A 548 -38.26 35.00 150.13
CA SER A 548 -39.09 35.08 151.35
C SER A 548 -39.33 33.74 152.05
N ALA A 549 -38.27 32.99 152.36
CA ALA A 549 -38.30 31.86 153.30
C ALA A 549 -36.99 31.80 154.11
N SER A 550 -37.05 32.10 155.42
CA SER A 550 -35.90 32.07 156.32
C SER A 550 -36.32 31.54 157.69
N LYS A 551 -35.41 30.81 158.37
CA LYS A 551 -35.66 30.01 159.60
C LYS A 551 -36.56 28.79 159.33
N LEU A 552 -36.32 27.63 159.94
CA LEU A 552 -35.63 27.35 161.22
C LEU A 552 -34.63 26.17 161.11
N GLU A 553 -34.24 25.61 162.25
CA GLU A 553 -33.00 24.87 162.50
C GLU A 553 -33.29 23.60 163.34
N ILE A 554 -32.36 22.64 163.36
CA ILE A 554 -32.20 21.45 164.26
C ILE A 554 -32.33 20.06 163.60
N GLU A 555 -31.51 19.15 164.15
CA GLU A 555 -31.08 17.81 163.73
C GLU A 555 -32.19 16.73 163.66
N ASP A 556 -31.99 15.72 162.79
CA ASP A 556 -32.37 14.33 163.11
C ASP A 556 -31.48 13.31 162.35
N SER A 557 -30.52 12.69 163.05
CA SER A 557 -29.35 12.03 162.42
C SER A 557 -29.62 10.66 161.78
N ASP A 558 -30.75 10.02 162.07
CA ASP A 558 -31.13 8.75 161.42
C ASP A 558 -31.93 8.97 160.12
N MET A 559 -32.55 10.14 159.95
CA MET A 559 -33.17 10.54 158.68
C MET A 559 -32.10 10.79 157.60
N GLU A 560 -30.91 11.27 157.98
CA GLU A 560 -29.77 11.45 157.06
C GLU A 560 -29.30 10.11 156.44
N SER A 561 -29.41 8.98 157.15
CA SER A 561 -29.05 7.65 156.62
C SER A 561 -30.01 7.20 155.50
N ILE A 562 -31.32 7.33 155.72
CA ILE A 562 -32.34 6.99 154.71
C ILE A 562 -32.29 7.97 153.53
N ILE A 563 -32.07 9.26 153.80
CA ILE A 563 -31.91 10.28 152.76
C ILE A 563 -30.63 10.04 151.94
N THR A 564 -29.48 9.73 152.55
CA THR A 564 -28.24 9.46 151.81
C THR A 564 -28.32 8.15 151.02
N GLN A 565 -28.98 7.11 151.53
CA GLN A 565 -29.22 5.90 150.73
C GLN A 565 -30.19 6.16 149.56
N GLY A 566 -31.25 6.94 149.77
CA GLY A 566 -32.17 7.36 148.69
C GLY A 566 -31.50 8.27 147.66
N LEU A 567 -30.61 9.18 148.08
CA LEU A 567 -29.80 10.03 147.20
C LEU A 567 -28.73 9.23 146.45
N LEU A 568 -28.19 8.15 147.02
CA LEU A 568 -27.31 7.21 146.32
C LEU A 568 -28.07 6.35 145.31
N GLU A 569 -29.29 5.91 145.63
CA GLU A 569 -30.14 5.16 144.70
C GLU A 569 -30.59 6.04 143.53
N VAL A 570 -31.11 7.24 143.80
CA VAL A 570 -31.45 8.25 142.77
C VAL A 570 -30.20 8.69 142.01
N GLY A 571 -29.07 8.89 142.68
CA GLY A 571 -27.81 9.29 142.06
C GLY A 571 -27.24 8.21 141.14
N LEU A 572 -27.33 6.93 141.50
CA LEU A 572 -26.97 5.81 140.63
C LEU A 572 -27.98 5.66 139.49
N GLN A 573 -29.28 5.79 139.74
CA GLN A 573 -30.32 5.69 138.71
C GLN A 573 -30.18 6.81 137.67
N GLU A 574 -29.95 8.05 138.10
CA GLU A 574 -29.73 9.18 137.20
C GLU A 574 -28.36 9.09 136.49
N ALA A 575 -27.31 8.55 137.14
CA ALA A 575 -26.05 8.27 136.46
C ALA A 575 -26.14 7.13 135.42
N PHE A 576 -26.95 6.10 135.68
CA PHE A 576 -27.27 5.06 134.69
C PHE A 576 -28.09 5.64 133.52
N LYS A 577 -29.09 6.48 133.81
CA LYS A 577 -29.86 7.20 132.79
C LYS A 577 -29.01 8.16 131.97
N GLU A 578 -28.12 8.93 132.60
CA GLU A 578 -27.15 9.78 131.90
C GLU A 578 -26.17 8.94 131.05
N ALA A 579 -25.79 7.74 131.51
CA ALA A 579 -24.98 6.81 130.73
C ALA A 579 -25.75 6.19 129.55
N GLU A 580 -27.04 5.86 129.70
CA GLU A 580 -27.92 5.41 128.62
C GLU A 580 -28.18 6.52 127.59
N GLU A 581 -28.43 7.77 128.02
CA GLU A 581 -28.57 8.93 127.14
C GLU A 581 -27.25 9.23 126.40
N LYS A 582 -26.10 9.17 127.09
CA LYS A 582 -24.78 9.29 126.45
C LYS A 582 -24.52 8.17 125.44
N LEU A 583 -24.83 6.92 125.79
CA LEU A 583 -24.68 5.75 124.90
C LEU A 583 -25.60 5.85 123.68
N GLY A 584 -26.85 6.30 123.87
CA GLY A 584 -27.79 6.60 122.80
C GLY A 584 -27.26 7.70 121.87
N SER A 585 -26.74 8.81 122.43
CA SER A 585 -26.13 9.89 121.65
C SER A 585 -24.89 9.44 120.86
N LEU A 586 -24.10 8.52 121.41
CA LEU A 586 -22.90 7.99 120.77
C LEU A 586 -23.26 6.98 119.67
N ASN A 587 -24.25 6.12 119.90
CA ASN A 587 -24.78 5.20 118.91
C ASN A 587 -25.45 5.97 117.75
N GLN A 588 -26.20 7.04 118.03
CA GLN A 588 -26.76 7.90 116.99
C GLN A 588 -25.66 8.55 116.15
N LYS A 589 -24.63 9.13 116.78
CA LYS A 589 -23.45 9.66 116.06
C LYS A 589 -22.77 8.60 115.19
N TYR A 590 -22.59 7.38 115.69
CA TYR A 590 -22.03 6.26 114.93
C TYR A 590 -22.90 5.87 113.73
N VAL A 591 -24.23 5.86 113.88
CA VAL A 591 -25.18 5.59 112.78
C VAL A 591 -25.10 6.69 111.72
N ASP A 592 -25.07 7.96 112.13
CA ASP A 592 -24.99 9.10 111.21
C ASP A 592 -23.62 9.19 110.51
N GLU A 593 -22.51 8.95 111.22
CA GLU A 593 -21.16 8.86 110.63
C GLU A 593 -21.05 7.69 109.64
N ASN A 594 -21.61 6.53 109.98
CA ASN A 594 -21.68 5.38 109.07
C ASN A 594 -22.54 5.67 107.83
N LYS A 595 -23.64 6.42 107.98
CA LYS A 595 -24.49 6.86 106.88
C LYS A 595 -23.77 7.85 105.96
N VAL A 596 -23.03 8.81 106.52
CA VAL A 596 -22.16 9.74 105.77
C VAL A 596 -21.06 8.97 105.02
N ARG A 597 -20.40 8.01 105.68
CA ARG A 597 -19.41 7.12 105.04
C ARG A 597 -19.98 6.39 103.83
N LEU A 598 -21.16 5.79 103.97
CA LEU A 598 -21.84 5.09 102.86
C LEU A 598 -22.19 6.04 101.70
N THR A 599 -22.62 7.27 101.97
CA THR A 599 -22.85 8.27 100.89
C THR A 599 -21.56 8.69 100.18
N LEU A 600 -20.45 8.85 100.91
CA LEU A 600 -19.15 9.20 100.33
C LEU A 600 -18.55 8.04 99.53
N GLU A 601 -18.74 6.79 99.98
CA GLU A 601 -18.31 5.58 99.25
C GLU A 601 -19.11 5.40 97.95
N MET A 602 -20.41 5.69 97.96
CA MET A 602 -21.25 5.71 96.76
C MET A 602 -20.82 6.82 95.77
N GLU A 603 -20.60 8.04 96.26
CA GLU A 603 -20.13 9.17 95.44
C GLU A 603 -18.74 8.91 94.84
N ALA A 604 -17.84 8.27 95.59
CA ALA A 604 -16.53 7.84 95.11
C ALA A 604 -16.65 6.79 93.99
N MET A 605 -17.52 5.79 94.15
CA MET A 605 -17.81 4.79 93.12
C MET A 605 -18.45 5.37 91.85
N GLU A 606 -19.29 6.40 91.97
CA GLU A 606 -19.85 7.11 90.82
C GLU A 606 -18.78 7.93 90.08
N LYS A 607 -17.93 8.65 90.82
CA LYS A 607 -16.77 9.36 90.27
C LYS A 607 -15.76 8.42 89.61
N GLU A 608 -15.51 7.24 90.17
CA GLU A 608 -14.64 6.24 89.54
C GLU A 608 -15.22 5.72 88.22
N LYS A 609 -16.53 5.45 88.16
CA LYS A 609 -17.21 5.07 86.90
C LYS A 609 -17.14 6.18 85.86
N ALA A 610 -17.37 7.43 86.24
CA ALA A 610 -17.23 8.59 85.35
C ALA A 610 -15.80 8.72 84.79
N LEU A 611 -14.77 8.56 85.64
CA LEU A 611 -13.38 8.56 85.21
C LEU A 611 -13.06 7.39 84.26
N ARG A 612 -13.54 6.18 84.54
CA ARG A 612 -13.37 5.01 83.64
C ARG A 612 -14.00 5.24 82.26
N MET A 613 -15.19 5.85 82.20
CA MET A 613 -15.83 6.21 80.92
C MET A 613 -15.02 7.28 80.18
N SER A 614 -14.59 8.34 80.87
CA SER A 614 -13.78 9.41 80.27
C SER A 614 -12.42 8.92 79.75
N ILE A 615 -11.80 7.94 80.42
CA ILE A 615 -10.58 7.27 79.94
C ILE A 615 -10.86 6.49 78.64
N ALA A 616 -11.94 5.70 78.58
CA ALA A 616 -12.30 4.94 77.39
C ALA A 616 -12.69 5.85 76.20
N GLU A 617 -13.37 6.96 76.46
CA GLU A 617 -13.66 8.00 75.46
C GLU A 617 -12.37 8.64 74.93
N LYS A 618 -11.40 8.91 75.81
CA LYS A 618 -10.08 9.43 75.41
C LYS A 618 -9.28 8.40 74.60
N GLU A 619 -9.23 7.14 75.02
CA GLU A 619 -8.55 6.07 74.28
C GLU A 619 -9.13 5.88 72.88
N LYS A 620 -10.45 6.04 72.73
CA LYS A 620 -11.10 6.07 71.42
C LYS A 620 -10.71 7.33 70.62
N LEU A 621 -10.70 8.50 71.24
CA LEU A 621 -10.30 9.75 70.56
C LEU A 621 -8.84 9.70 70.08
N ASP A 622 -7.93 9.13 70.87
CA ASP A 622 -6.54 8.91 70.47
C ASP A 622 -6.43 7.94 69.27
N GLN A 623 -7.30 6.91 69.18
CA GLN A 623 -7.41 6.04 67.99
C GLN A 623 -7.96 6.78 66.76
N ASP A 624 -9.03 7.57 66.92
CA ASP A 624 -9.62 8.37 65.85
C ASP A 624 -8.60 9.42 65.32
N ILE A 625 -7.78 10.01 66.20
CA ILE A 625 -6.67 10.91 65.85
C ILE A 625 -5.57 10.16 65.07
N HIS A 626 -5.23 8.93 65.45
CA HIS A 626 -4.26 8.12 64.69
C HIS A 626 -4.75 7.79 63.27
N LEU A 627 -6.04 7.43 63.11
CA LEU A 627 -6.65 7.20 61.79
C LEU A 627 -6.70 8.48 60.94
N LEU A 628 -7.04 9.62 61.54
CA LEU A 628 -7.03 10.91 60.87
C LEU A 628 -5.60 11.30 60.44
N THR A 629 -4.60 11.04 61.28
CA THR A 629 -3.18 11.29 60.95
C THR A 629 -2.72 10.45 59.76
N ALA A 630 -3.08 9.16 59.71
CA ALA A 630 -2.74 8.29 58.59
C ALA A 630 -3.40 8.74 57.27
N THR A 631 -4.68 9.09 57.31
CA THR A 631 -5.40 9.59 56.12
C THR A 631 -4.90 10.96 55.64
N ILE A 632 -4.45 11.84 56.54
CA ILE A 632 -3.76 13.09 56.17
C ILE A 632 -2.43 12.78 55.45
N GLN A 633 -1.61 11.84 55.97
CA GLN A 633 -0.36 11.46 55.31
C GLN A 633 -0.57 10.84 53.91
N GLU A 634 -1.65 10.08 53.72
CA GLU A 634 -2.05 9.58 52.41
C GLU A 634 -2.51 10.71 51.47
N LYS A 635 -3.30 11.68 51.96
CA LYS A 635 -3.68 12.87 51.19
C LYS A 635 -2.48 13.73 50.82
N ASP A 636 -1.54 13.96 51.73
CA ASP A 636 -0.28 14.69 51.48
C ASP A 636 0.62 13.96 50.49
N LYS A 637 0.53 12.62 50.40
CA LYS A 637 1.19 11.83 49.35
C LYS A 637 0.50 12.05 48.00
N LEU A 638 -0.82 11.88 47.93
CA LEU A 638 -1.60 12.07 46.70
C LEU A 638 -1.51 13.50 46.14
N VAL A 639 -1.46 14.51 47.01
CA VAL A 639 -1.25 15.91 46.61
C VAL A 639 0.12 16.08 45.95
N ARG A 640 1.20 15.49 46.50
CA ARG A 640 2.53 15.53 45.87
C ARG A 640 2.56 14.79 44.53
N GLU A 641 1.99 13.59 44.46
CA GLU A 641 1.88 12.84 43.20
C GLU A 641 1.08 13.64 42.14
N SER A 642 0.07 14.42 42.55
CA SER A 642 -0.68 15.31 41.68
C SER A 642 0.07 16.60 41.29
N THR A 643 0.92 17.17 42.16
CA THR A 643 1.74 18.34 41.80
C THR A 643 2.86 17.94 40.84
N ASP A 644 3.51 16.81 41.07
CA ASP A 644 4.58 16.28 40.23
C ASP A 644 4.06 15.91 38.82
N ALA A 645 2.79 15.49 38.72
CA ALA A 645 2.11 15.27 37.45
C ALA A 645 1.74 16.59 36.74
N LEU A 646 1.23 17.57 37.49
CA LEU A 646 0.87 18.89 36.95
C LEU A 646 2.09 19.67 36.44
N GLU A 647 3.24 19.57 37.10
CA GLU A 647 4.48 20.21 36.67
C GLU A 647 5.02 19.60 35.37
N LYS A 648 4.94 18.28 35.20
CA LYS A 648 5.27 17.60 33.93
C LYS A 648 4.33 17.99 32.77
N GLU A 649 3.02 18.08 33.03
CA GLU A 649 2.08 18.55 32.01
C GLU A 649 2.31 20.01 31.63
N LYS A 650 2.79 20.84 32.56
CA LYS A 650 3.25 22.20 32.24
C LYS A 650 4.50 22.19 31.35
N GLU A 651 5.50 21.34 31.63
CA GLU A 651 6.68 21.18 30.75
C GLU A 651 6.28 20.70 29.35
N ASN A 652 5.36 19.73 29.25
CA ASN A 652 4.79 19.25 27.99
C ASN A 652 4.08 20.37 27.21
N LEU A 653 3.31 21.22 27.89
CA LEU A 653 2.62 22.36 27.29
C LEU A 653 3.60 23.45 26.82
N GLU A 654 4.67 23.72 27.56
CA GLU A 654 5.73 24.65 27.15
C GLU A 654 6.53 24.11 25.93
N LEU A 655 6.74 22.80 25.83
CA LEU A 655 7.32 22.14 24.66
C LEU A 655 6.40 22.26 23.43
N ALA A 656 5.13 21.85 23.55
CA ALA A 656 4.15 21.94 22.46
C ALA A 656 3.94 23.38 21.98
N SER A 657 3.97 24.37 22.90
CA SER A 657 3.90 25.79 22.56
C SER A 657 5.11 26.26 21.74
N ARG A 658 6.31 25.73 22.02
CA ARG A 658 7.54 26.02 21.29
C ARG A 658 7.52 25.41 19.89
N GLU A 659 7.04 24.18 19.75
CA GLU A 659 6.87 23.50 18.47
C GLU A 659 5.83 24.21 17.58
N LEU A 660 4.69 24.61 18.14
CA LEU A 660 3.68 25.42 17.44
C LEU A 660 4.25 26.78 16.99
N GLY A 661 5.13 27.38 17.80
CA GLY A 661 5.91 28.56 17.42
C GLY A 661 6.81 28.33 16.20
N ASN A 662 7.57 27.23 16.19
CA ASN A 662 8.45 26.85 15.09
C ASN A 662 7.65 26.56 13.80
N LEU A 663 6.57 25.77 13.89
CA LEU A 663 5.68 25.48 12.77
C LEU A 663 5.06 26.76 12.19
N ARG A 664 4.62 27.70 13.04
CA ARG A 664 4.09 29.01 12.62
C ARG A 664 5.13 29.84 11.87
N ALA A 665 6.41 29.79 12.28
CA ALA A 665 7.50 30.44 11.56
C ALA A 665 7.71 29.79 10.17
N GLN A 666 7.73 28.45 10.11
CA GLN A 666 7.86 27.70 8.86
C GLN A 666 6.70 27.97 7.88
N THR A 667 5.44 27.96 8.35
CA THR A 667 4.27 28.34 7.53
C THR A 667 4.36 29.78 7.02
N SER A 668 4.94 30.69 7.81
CA SER A 668 5.13 32.09 7.41
C SER A 668 6.21 32.24 6.34
N GLN A 669 7.30 31.48 6.44
CA GLN A 669 8.34 31.40 5.41
C GLN A 669 7.82 30.76 4.11
N GLN A 670 7.05 29.68 4.19
CA GLN A 670 6.39 29.06 3.04
C GLN A 670 5.42 30.03 2.35
N ARG A 671 4.64 30.81 3.12
CA ARG A 671 3.75 31.83 2.55
C ARG A 671 4.51 32.94 1.82
N LEU A 672 5.69 33.34 2.32
CA LEU A 672 6.55 34.30 1.63
C LEU A 672 7.05 33.74 0.29
N LEU A 673 7.57 32.51 0.28
CA LEU A 673 8.01 31.81 -0.93
C LEU A 673 6.88 31.66 -1.96
N ILE A 674 5.68 31.27 -1.52
CA ILE A 674 4.50 31.19 -2.41
C ILE A 674 4.16 32.57 -3.01
N SER A 675 4.28 33.65 -2.22
CA SER A 675 4.07 35.01 -2.71
C SER A 675 5.10 35.39 -3.78
N GLN A 676 6.38 35.12 -3.54
CA GLN A 676 7.48 35.39 -4.49
C GLN A 676 7.28 34.60 -5.80
N ASN A 677 7.03 33.30 -5.71
CA ASN A 677 6.77 32.46 -6.88
C ASN A 677 5.53 32.91 -7.67
N SER A 678 4.51 33.47 -6.99
CA SER A 678 3.32 34.02 -7.67
C SER A 678 3.60 35.34 -8.38
N GLU A 679 4.49 36.17 -7.85
CA GLU A 679 4.93 37.42 -8.48
C GLU A 679 5.82 37.13 -9.70
N GLU A 680 6.77 36.19 -9.58
CA GLU A 680 7.57 35.68 -10.71
C GLU A 680 6.68 35.07 -11.81
N SER A 681 5.63 34.33 -11.44
CA SER A 681 4.70 33.73 -12.40
C SER A 681 3.90 34.77 -13.18
N GLU A 682 3.45 35.87 -12.54
CA GLU A 682 2.77 36.97 -13.23
C GLU A 682 3.72 37.78 -14.13
N ILE A 683 5.01 37.90 -13.78
CA ILE A 683 6.04 38.48 -14.67
C ILE A 683 6.23 37.62 -15.92
N ILE A 684 6.46 36.32 -15.78
CA ILE A 684 6.63 35.39 -16.92
C ILE A 684 5.40 35.40 -17.84
N LYS A 685 4.20 35.49 -17.24
CA LYS A 685 2.91 35.60 -17.95
C LYS A 685 2.77 36.94 -18.71
N HIS A 686 3.26 38.05 -18.17
CA HIS A 686 3.35 39.33 -18.87
C HIS A 686 4.28 39.22 -20.09
N ASP A 687 5.48 38.67 -19.91
CA ASP A 687 6.48 38.55 -20.98
C ASP A 687 5.99 37.62 -22.11
N LEU A 688 5.25 36.56 -21.78
CA LEU A 688 4.57 35.69 -22.76
C LEU A 688 3.47 36.41 -23.55
N LEU A 689 2.73 37.34 -22.92
CA LEU A 689 1.74 38.17 -23.63
C LEU A 689 2.44 39.18 -24.57
N GLU A 690 3.53 39.81 -24.13
CA GLU A 690 4.32 40.72 -24.98
C GLU A 690 4.94 39.96 -26.17
N ALA A 691 5.41 38.73 -25.96
CA ALA A 691 5.89 37.85 -27.04
C ALA A 691 4.77 37.44 -28.02
N LEU A 692 3.56 37.17 -27.52
CA LEU A 692 2.39 36.85 -28.34
C LEU A 692 1.98 38.03 -29.24
N ASP A 693 2.00 39.26 -28.72
CA ASP A 693 1.66 40.46 -29.51
C ASP A 693 2.76 40.80 -30.54
N LYS A 694 4.03 40.55 -30.23
CA LYS A 694 5.12 40.61 -31.22
C LYS A 694 4.93 39.59 -32.36
N ASN A 695 4.48 38.38 -32.05
CA ASN A 695 4.21 37.36 -33.06
C ASN A 695 3.06 37.77 -34.00
N LYS A 696 1.97 38.39 -33.48
CA LYS A 696 0.88 38.94 -34.32
C LYS A 696 1.38 40.02 -35.28
N LEU A 697 2.27 40.91 -34.81
CA LEU A 697 2.91 41.93 -35.66
C LEU A 697 3.71 41.30 -36.80
N CYS A 698 4.50 40.26 -36.52
CA CYS A 698 5.20 39.49 -37.55
C CYS A 698 4.24 38.80 -38.54
N GLU A 699 3.13 38.24 -38.05
CA GLU A 699 2.09 37.60 -38.89
C GLU A 699 1.40 38.62 -39.81
N GLU A 700 1.11 39.83 -39.32
CA GLU A 700 0.65 40.94 -40.16
C GLU A 700 1.69 41.37 -41.22
N GLU A 701 2.98 41.42 -40.88
CA GLU A 701 4.04 41.77 -41.84
C GLU A 701 4.22 40.69 -42.91
N ILE A 702 4.17 39.40 -42.54
CA ILE A 702 4.14 38.27 -43.46
C ILE A 702 2.93 38.38 -44.40
N SER A 703 1.73 38.69 -43.87
CA SER A 703 0.52 38.90 -44.68
C SER A 703 0.70 40.03 -45.69
N LYS A 704 1.24 41.18 -45.27
CA LYS A 704 1.55 42.35 -46.13
C LYS A 704 2.64 42.05 -47.17
N LEU A 705 3.53 41.09 -46.92
CA LEU A 705 4.54 40.62 -47.88
C LEU A 705 3.94 39.64 -48.89
N GLN A 706 3.06 38.73 -48.46
CA GLN A 706 2.32 37.82 -49.35
C GLN A 706 1.45 38.59 -50.34
N GLU A 707 0.69 39.59 -49.87
CA GLU A 707 -0.15 40.46 -50.72
C GLU A 707 0.70 41.21 -51.78
N LYS A 708 1.88 41.71 -51.41
CA LYS A 708 2.84 42.31 -52.36
C LYS A 708 3.37 41.31 -53.39
N ILE A 709 3.69 40.08 -52.98
CA ILE A 709 4.13 39.02 -53.90
C ILE A 709 3.00 38.68 -54.88
N GLN A 710 1.76 38.63 -54.41
CA GLN A 710 0.59 38.37 -55.23
C GLN A 710 0.37 39.48 -56.27
N LEU A 711 0.45 40.75 -55.86
CA LEU A 711 0.40 41.91 -56.77
C LEU A 711 1.53 41.92 -57.80
N VAL A 712 2.77 41.59 -57.40
CA VAL A 712 3.91 41.49 -58.34
C VAL A 712 3.71 40.34 -59.34
N THR A 713 3.12 39.22 -58.90
CA THR A 713 2.77 38.08 -59.76
C THR A 713 1.68 38.44 -60.77
N GLU A 714 0.69 39.22 -60.34
CA GLU A 714 -0.38 39.73 -61.21
C GLU A 714 0.16 40.71 -62.26
N ASN A 715 0.93 41.72 -61.84
CA ASN A 715 1.58 42.66 -62.76
C ASN A 715 2.50 41.96 -63.78
N LEU A 716 3.14 40.86 -63.38
CA LEU A 716 3.95 40.03 -64.27
C LEU A 716 3.09 39.23 -65.27
N ARG A 717 1.91 38.76 -64.86
CA ARG A 717 0.92 38.16 -65.76
C ARG A 717 0.43 39.19 -66.78
N GLU A 718 -0.04 40.35 -66.34
CA GLU A 718 -0.49 41.43 -67.22
C GLU A 718 0.60 41.83 -68.23
N ALA A 719 1.84 42.05 -67.78
CA ALA A 719 2.97 42.34 -68.67
C ALA A 719 3.30 41.20 -69.65
N THR A 720 2.99 39.95 -69.31
CA THR A 720 3.15 38.78 -70.20
C THR A 720 2.00 38.70 -71.22
N GLU A 721 0.79 39.09 -70.83
CA GLU A 721 -0.39 39.18 -71.70
C GLU A 721 -0.27 40.38 -72.66
N GLU A 722 0.19 41.55 -72.20
CA GLU A 722 0.59 42.70 -73.04
C GLU A 722 1.67 42.29 -74.04
N LYS A 723 2.70 41.56 -73.59
CA LYS A 723 3.74 41.00 -74.48
C LYS A 723 3.14 40.05 -75.51
N SER A 724 2.12 39.26 -75.17
CA SER A 724 1.42 38.40 -76.14
C SER A 724 0.62 39.21 -77.18
N MET A 725 -0.02 40.30 -76.76
CA MET A 725 -0.72 41.22 -77.66
C MET A 725 0.25 42.00 -78.56
N LEU A 726 1.40 42.46 -78.03
CA LEU A 726 2.47 43.06 -78.81
C LEU A 726 3.08 42.08 -79.82
N LEU A 727 3.22 40.80 -79.47
CA LEU A 727 3.61 39.75 -80.43
C LEU A 727 2.58 39.61 -81.56
N ALA A 728 1.28 39.56 -81.23
CA ALA A 728 0.21 39.52 -82.22
C ALA A 728 0.19 40.75 -83.15
N VAL A 729 0.43 41.95 -82.61
CA VAL A 729 0.56 43.19 -83.42
C VAL A 729 1.85 43.21 -84.24
N SER A 730 2.96 42.65 -83.74
CA SER A 730 4.22 42.57 -84.51
C SER A 730 4.11 41.66 -85.74
N GLN A 731 3.20 40.69 -85.70
CA GLN A 731 2.98 39.70 -86.77
C GLN A 731 2.46 40.32 -88.09
N GLU A 732 1.97 41.56 -88.07
CA GLU A 732 1.58 42.31 -89.29
C GLU A 732 2.76 43.09 -89.94
N LYS A 733 3.97 43.09 -89.35
CA LYS A 733 5.15 43.80 -89.89
C LYS A 733 6.45 42.98 -89.96
N GLN A 734 6.35 41.67 -90.10
CA GLN A 734 7.52 40.80 -90.33
C GLN A 734 8.01 40.90 -91.79
N SER A 735 8.90 41.86 -92.09
CA SER A 735 9.54 41.98 -93.42
C SER A 735 10.98 42.51 -93.41
N LEU A 736 11.72 42.26 -92.32
CA LEU A 736 13.19 42.34 -92.27
C LEU A 736 13.73 41.57 -91.04
N VAL A 737 14.98 41.11 -91.11
CA VAL A 737 15.71 40.30 -90.08
C VAL A 737 15.44 38.78 -90.10
N GLU A 738 15.44 38.16 -91.28
CA GLU A 738 15.45 36.68 -91.43
C GLU A 738 16.85 36.04 -91.23
N ALA A 739 17.86 36.82 -90.85
CA ALA A 739 19.28 36.43 -90.89
C ALA A 739 19.94 36.22 -89.51
N ARG A 740 19.17 35.99 -88.44
CA ARG A 740 19.72 35.70 -87.09
C ARG A 740 18.96 34.66 -86.26
N GLU A 741 17.73 34.31 -86.62
CA GLU A 741 16.96 33.28 -85.90
C GLU A 741 17.24 31.85 -86.38
N THR A 742 17.70 31.66 -87.62
CA THR A 742 17.92 30.33 -88.22
C THR A 742 18.91 29.49 -87.41
N GLU A 743 20.08 30.05 -87.08
CA GLU A 743 21.14 29.39 -86.31
C GLU A 743 20.67 29.00 -84.89
N HIS A 744 19.93 29.88 -84.20
CA HIS A 744 19.38 29.57 -82.88
C HIS A 744 18.19 28.60 -82.93
N ARG A 745 17.41 28.57 -84.01
CA ARG A 745 16.28 27.65 -84.18
C ARG A 745 16.78 26.23 -84.46
N GLU A 746 17.79 26.06 -85.31
CA GLU A 746 18.45 24.76 -85.50
C GLU A 746 19.13 24.25 -84.22
N GLN A 747 19.74 25.13 -83.42
CA GLN A 747 20.27 24.77 -82.10
C GLN A 747 19.16 24.35 -81.12
N LEU A 748 18.03 25.06 -81.09
CA LEU A 748 16.89 24.71 -80.23
C LEU A 748 16.22 23.39 -80.65
N ASP A 749 16.01 23.17 -81.95
CA ASP A 749 15.48 21.89 -82.45
C ASP A 749 16.46 20.73 -82.18
N SER A 750 17.77 20.96 -82.30
CA SER A 750 18.80 20.00 -81.89
C SER A 750 18.73 19.67 -80.40
N ILE A 751 18.56 20.68 -79.53
CA ILE A 751 18.36 20.50 -78.08
C ILE A 751 17.06 19.75 -77.78
N VAL A 752 15.96 20.07 -78.46
CA VAL A 752 14.66 19.39 -78.28
C VAL A 752 14.74 17.93 -78.74
N VAL A 753 15.44 17.63 -79.84
CA VAL A 753 15.71 16.25 -80.28
C VAL A 753 16.61 15.52 -79.28
N LEU A 754 17.62 16.19 -78.70
CA LEU A 754 18.47 15.64 -77.64
C LEU A 754 17.70 15.35 -76.35
N VAL A 755 16.84 16.27 -75.89
CA VAL A 755 16.03 16.10 -74.67
C VAL A 755 14.98 15.00 -74.87
N ASN A 756 14.32 14.94 -76.03
CA ASN A 756 13.38 13.85 -76.34
C ASN A 756 14.09 12.50 -76.50
N GLY A 757 15.30 12.48 -77.08
CA GLY A 757 16.15 11.30 -77.16
C GLY A 757 16.62 10.82 -75.79
N LEU A 758 17.02 11.75 -74.90
CA LEU A 758 17.42 11.46 -73.53
C LEU A 758 16.24 10.99 -72.69
N SER A 759 15.07 11.63 -72.80
CA SER A 759 13.83 11.20 -72.15
C SER A 759 13.45 9.77 -72.56
N ARG A 760 13.49 9.45 -73.86
CA ARG A 760 13.25 8.08 -74.34
C ARG A 760 14.31 7.10 -73.83
N ALA A 761 15.59 7.50 -73.82
CA ALA A 761 16.66 6.67 -73.28
C ALA A 761 16.50 6.41 -71.76
N VAL A 762 15.97 7.37 -71.00
CA VAL A 762 15.61 7.23 -69.59
C VAL A 762 14.43 6.28 -69.44
N THR A 763 13.32 6.42 -70.18
CA THR A 763 12.19 5.47 -70.09
C THR A 763 12.58 4.06 -70.53
N ASP A 764 13.47 3.94 -71.53
CA ASP A 764 14.04 2.64 -71.95
C ASP A 764 15.01 2.09 -70.89
N PHE A 765 15.69 2.95 -70.12
CA PHE A 765 16.53 2.52 -68.99
C PHE A 765 15.69 2.09 -67.79
N GLU A 766 14.69 2.88 -67.38
CA GLU A 766 13.74 2.57 -66.31
C GLU A 766 13.03 1.25 -66.57
N SER A 767 12.46 1.06 -67.77
CA SER A 767 11.79 -0.20 -68.12
C SER A 767 12.73 -1.41 -68.14
N ARG A 768 14.00 -1.25 -68.55
CA ARG A 768 15.03 -2.30 -68.44
C ARG A 768 15.43 -2.55 -66.98
N ALA A 769 15.60 -1.51 -66.17
CA ALA A 769 15.93 -1.61 -64.75
C ALA A 769 14.79 -2.28 -63.97
N THR A 770 13.53 -1.87 -64.15
CA THR A 770 12.35 -2.53 -63.56
C THR A 770 12.26 -4.00 -63.97
N LYS A 771 12.57 -4.34 -65.22
CA LYS A 771 12.57 -5.72 -65.71
C LYS A 771 13.68 -6.57 -65.06
N GLU A 772 14.89 -6.03 -64.88
CA GLU A 772 15.99 -6.74 -64.23
C GLU A 772 15.88 -6.78 -62.70
N ILE A 773 15.29 -5.75 -62.06
CA ILE A 773 14.90 -5.79 -60.65
C ILE A 773 13.85 -6.89 -60.44
N LYS A 774 12.83 -6.97 -61.29
CA LYS A 774 11.83 -8.05 -61.23
C LYS A 774 12.43 -9.43 -61.50
N ARG A 775 13.37 -9.56 -62.45
CA ARG A 775 14.14 -10.80 -62.69
C ARG A 775 14.98 -11.18 -61.49
N SER A 776 15.60 -10.21 -60.82
CA SER A 776 16.45 -10.41 -59.65
C SER A 776 15.63 -10.79 -58.42
N SER A 777 14.46 -10.18 -58.22
CA SER A 777 13.49 -10.56 -57.18
C SER A 777 13.03 -12.01 -57.34
N LEU A 778 12.61 -12.43 -58.54
CA LEU A 778 12.22 -13.82 -58.82
C LEU A 778 13.38 -14.83 -58.63
N ARG A 779 14.64 -14.40 -58.87
CA ARG A 779 15.82 -15.21 -58.56
C ARG A 779 16.07 -15.31 -57.06
N LEU A 780 15.89 -14.22 -56.32
CA LEU A 780 16.05 -14.19 -54.85
C LEU A 780 14.98 -15.02 -54.15
N GLU A 781 13.74 -14.96 -54.62
CA GLU A 781 12.61 -15.77 -54.15
C GLU A 781 12.85 -17.29 -54.38
N ASN A 782 13.37 -17.66 -55.56
CA ASN A 782 13.77 -19.04 -55.86
C ASN A 782 14.99 -19.50 -55.03
N LEU A 783 15.95 -18.61 -54.75
CA LEU A 783 17.05 -18.91 -53.82
C LEU A 783 16.54 -19.05 -52.37
N SER A 784 15.52 -18.28 -51.98
CA SER A 784 14.87 -18.38 -50.67
C SER A 784 14.18 -19.74 -50.48
N SER A 785 13.38 -20.19 -51.44
CA SER A 785 12.74 -21.52 -51.37
C SER A 785 13.76 -22.67 -51.40
N GLN A 786 14.84 -22.54 -52.18
CA GLN A 786 15.97 -23.48 -52.13
C GLN A 786 16.66 -23.48 -50.76
N SER A 787 16.80 -22.32 -50.10
CA SER A 787 17.36 -22.23 -48.74
C SER A 787 16.48 -22.96 -47.72
N GLY A 788 15.15 -22.90 -47.85
CA GLY A 788 14.22 -23.68 -47.03
C GLY A 788 14.42 -25.19 -47.17
N SER A 789 14.61 -25.69 -48.40
CA SER A 789 14.97 -27.10 -48.65
C SER A 789 16.32 -27.47 -48.03
N LEU A 790 17.31 -26.58 -48.08
CA LEU A 790 18.61 -26.79 -47.47
C LEU A 790 18.53 -26.82 -45.93
N ILE A 791 17.72 -25.97 -45.31
CA ILE A 791 17.45 -25.95 -43.87
C ILE A 791 16.79 -27.26 -43.42
N GLN A 792 15.79 -27.77 -44.17
CA GLN A 792 15.21 -29.08 -43.88
C GLN A 792 16.25 -30.21 -43.97
N LYS A 793 17.08 -30.23 -45.02
CA LYS A 793 18.16 -31.23 -45.19
C LYS A 793 19.20 -31.14 -44.06
N ALA A 794 19.58 -29.94 -43.62
CA ALA A 794 20.44 -29.73 -42.46
C ALA A 794 19.77 -30.23 -41.15
N GLY A 795 18.46 -30.03 -40.99
CA GLY A 795 17.68 -30.56 -39.86
C GLY A 795 17.54 -32.09 -39.85
N VAL A 796 17.60 -32.75 -41.02
CA VAL A 796 17.71 -34.22 -41.12
C VAL A 796 19.13 -34.67 -40.76
N LEU A 797 20.17 -34.03 -41.32
CA LEU A 797 21.57 -34.34 -41.01
C LEU A 797 21.90 -34.16 -39.52
N LYS A 798 21.38 -33.11 -38.87
CA LYS A 798 21.57 -32.87 -37.43
C LYS A 798 20.94 -33.96 -36.56
N ARG A 799 19.76 -34.48 -36.95
CA ARG A 799 19.12 -35.64 -36.29
C ARG A 799 19.92 -36.93 -36.51
N MET A 800 20.43 -37.15 -37.73
CA MET A 800 21.32 -38.29 -38.03
C MET A 800 22.61 -38.23 -37.20
N GLY A 801 23.25 -37.06 -37.11
CA GLY A 801 24.46 -36.85 -36.31
C GLY A 801 24.24 -37.13 -34.82
N PHE A 802 23.08 -36.77 -34.26
CA PHE A 802 22.71 -37.13 -32.89
C PHE A 802 22.59 -38.65 -32.71
N LEU A 803 21.92 -39.36 -33.63
CA LEU A 803 21.79 -40.82 -33.59
C LEU A 803 23.14 -41.55 -33.73
N TYR A 804 24.05 -41.05 -34.58
CA TYR A 804 25.40 -41.59 -34.68
C TYR A 804 26.23 -41.33 -33.42
N LYS A 805 26.13 -40.14 -32.82
CA LYS A 805 26.76 -39.81 -31.55
C LYS A 805 26.29 -40.76 -30.44
N GLN A 806 24.97 -40.91 -30.27
CA GLN A 806 24.38 -41.79 -29.25
C GLN A 806 24.85 -43.26 -29.40
N LYS A 807 24.93 -43.77 -30.63
CA LYS A 807 25.46 -45.13 -30.91
C LYS A 807 26.96 -45.26 -30.65
N LEU A 808 27.73 -44.19 -30.78
CA LEU A 808 29.16 -44.18 -30.45
C LEU A 808 29.35 -44.16 -28.92
N GLU A 809 28.56 -43.37 -28.20
CA GLU A 809 28.58 -43.27 -26.73
C GLU A 809 28.13 -44.60 -26.07
N SER A 810 27.10 -45.26 -26.60
CA SER A 810 26.71 -46.60 -26.11
C SER A 810 27.81 -47.63 -26.36
N ARG A 811 28.39 -47.65 -27.57
CA ARG A 811 29.48 -48.59 -27.91
C ARG A 811 30.75 -48.34 -27.09
N GLY A 812 31.06 -47.09 -26.76
CA GLY A 812 32.14 -46.75 -25.84
C GLY A 812 31.87 -47.27 -24.42
N SER A 813 30.62 -47.11 -23.94
CA SER A 813 30.18 -47.62 -22.64
C SER A 813 30.25 -49.14 -22.55
N ASP A 814 29.93 -49.85 -23.64
CA ASP A 814 29.99 -51.32 -23.69
C ASP A 814 31.43 -51.85 -23.85
N LEU A 815 32.30 -51.12 -24.57
CA LEU A 815 33.73 -51.41 -24.62
C LEU A 815 34.38 -51.23 -23.24
N GLN A 816 34.06 -50.17 -22.50
CA GLN A 816 34.62 -49.92 -21.17
C GLN A 816 34.19 -50.99 -20.14
N LYS A 817 33.00 -51.58 -20.28
CA LYS A 817 32.59 -52.75 -19.48
C LYS A 817 33.43 -53.98 -19.83
N ALA A 818 33.64 -54.25 -21.11
CA ALA A 818 34.43 -55.38 -21.57
C ALA A 818 35.92 -55.24 -21.19
N GLU A 819 36.45 -54.02 -21.18
CA GLU A 819 37.79 -53.69 -20.65
C GLU A 819 37.88 -54.03 -19.16
N ALA A 820 36.95 -53.54 -18.34
CA ALA A 820 36.90 -53.86 -16.91
C ALA A 820 36.66 -55.35 -16.58
N GLU A 821 35.93 -56.08 -17.44
CA GLU A 821 35.75 -57.54 -17.32
C GLU A 821 37.03 -58.30 -17.69
N VAL A 822 37.77 -57.83 -18.70
CA VAL A 822 39.10 -58.38 -19.06
C VAL A 822 40.14 -58.09 -17.99
N ASP A 823 40.12 -56.90 -17.37
CA ASP A 823 41.00 -56.56 -16.25
C ASP A 823 40.73 -57.46 -15.04
N LEU A 824 39.46 -57.67 -14.67
CA LEU A 824 39.07 -58.60 -13.59
C LEU A 824 39.50 -60.05 -13.86
N LEU A 825 39.38 -60.52 -15.10
CA LEU A 825 39.87 -61.84 -15.50
C LEU A 825 41.41 -61.89 -15.52
N GLY A 826 42.08 -60.79 -15.83
CA GLY A 826 43.53 -60.64 -15.72
C GLY A 826 44.00 -60.77 -14.27
N ASP A 827 43.36 -60.06 -13.34
CA ASP A 827 43.61 -60.18 -11.90
C ASP A 827 43.36 -61.62 -11.40
N GLU A 828 42.30 -62.29 -11.84
CA GLU A 828 42.04 -63.69 -11.44
C GLU A 828 43.11 -64.65 -12.00
N VAL A 829 43.53 -64.48 -13.26
CA VAL A 829 44.62 -65.26 -13.87
C VAL A 829 45.96 -65.02 -13.16
N GLU A 830 46.30 -63.78 -12.81
CA GLU A 830 47.53 -63.45 -12.09
C GLU A 830 47.52 -64.04 -10.66
N ASN A 831 46.36 -64.00 -9.97
CA ASN A 831 46.20 -64.68 -8.69
C ASN A 831 46.36 -66.21 -8.80
N LEU A 832 45.85 -66.83 -9.87
CA LEU A 832 46.01 -68.26 -10.15
C LEU A 832 47.47 -68.62 -10.51
N LEU A 833 48.15 -67.80 -11.30
CA LEU A 833 49.59 -67.95 -11.60
C LEU A 833 50.42 -67.83 -10.33
N SER A 834 50.16 -66.82 -9.49
CA SER A 834 50.85 -66.64 -8.21
C SER A 834 50.55 -67.77 -7.20
N LEU A 835 49.39 -68.42 -7.27
CA LEU A 835 49.10 -69.64 -6.50
C LEU A 835 49.85 -70.86 -7.06
N LEU A 836 49.88 -71.01 -8.39
CA LEU A 836 50.60 -72.07 -9.07
C LEU A 836 52.12 -71.98 -8.84
N GLU A 837 52.69 -70.77 -8.78
CA GLU A 837 54.09 -70.53 -8.44
C GLU A 837 54.39 -70.97 -6.99
N LYS A 838 53.53 -70.61 -6.02
CA LYS A 838 53.68 -71.04 -4.62
C LYS A 838 53.60 -72.57 -4.50
N ILE A 839 52.71 -73.22 -5.25
CA ILE A 839 52.63 -74.68 -5.35
C ILE A 839 53.89 -75.28 -5.99
N TYR A 840 54.39 -74.65 -7.07
CA TYR A 840 55.62 -75.07 -7.72
C TYR A 840 56.83 -75.00 -6.79
N ILE A 841 57.04 -73.88 -6.09
CA ILE A 841 58.12 -73.69 -5.12
C ILE A 841 58.05 -74.72 -3.99
N ALA A 842 56.85 -74.99 -3.47
CA ALA A 842 56.64 -76.00 -2.43
C ALA A 842 56.99 -77.42 -2.92
N LEU A 843 56.58 -77.80 -4.13
CA LEU A 843 56.89 -79.11 -4.70
C LEU A 843 58.36 -79.24 -5.13
N ASP A 844 58.99 -78.17 -5.62
CA ASP A 844 60.41 -78.14 -5.99
C ASP A 844 61.30 -78.27 -4.75
N HIS A 845 60.88 -77.72 -3.59
CA HIS A 845 61.54 -77.96 -2.30
C HIS A 845 61.55 -79.45 -1.92
N TYR A 846 60.45 -80.18 -2.19
CA TYR A 846 60.37 -81.63 -1.97
C TYR A 846 60.90 -82.48 -3.15
N SER A 847 61.38 -81.85 -4.23
CA SER A 847 61.96 -82.51 -5.42
C SER A 847 63.00 -83.60 -5.10
N PRO A 848 63.91 -83.47 -4.12
CA PRO A 848 64.85 -84.54 -3.76
C PRO A 848 64.19 -85.88 -3.42
N ILE A 849 62.99 -85.86 -2.83
CA ILE A 849 62.19 -87.04 -2.48
C ILE A 849 61.32 -87.46 -3.67
N LEU A 850 60.70 -86.48 -4.34
CA LEU A 850 59.76 -86.72 -5.45
C LEU A 850 60.43 -87.23 -6.74
N LYS A 851 61.77 -87.13 -6.87
CA LYS A 851 62.55 -87.68 -8.00
C LYS A 851 62.37 -89.17 -8.27
N HIS A 852 61.87 -89.95 -7.31
CA HIS A 852 61.52 -91.36 -7.53
C HIS A 852 60.19 -91.55 -8.29
N TYR A 853 59.39 -90.50 -8.46
CA TYR A 853 58.15 -90.48 -9.24
C TYR A 853 58.33 -89.63 -10.51
N SER A 854 58.62 -90.30 -11.62
CA SER A 854 58.92 -89.67 -12.92
C SER A 854 57.84 -88.69 -13.38
N GLY A 855 56.57 -89.08 -13.33
CA GLY A 855 55.44 -88.23 -13.76
C GLY A 855 55.32 -86.92 -12.98
N ILE A 856 55.61 -86.91 -11.68
CA ILE A 856 55.63 -85.67 -10.88
C ILE A 856 56.78 -84.75 -11.33
N THR A 857 57.94 -85.34 -11.65
CA THR A 857 59.10 -84.59 -12.18
C THR A 857 58.84 -84.02 -13.58
N GLU A 858 57.99 -84.65 -14.39
CA GLU A 858 57.57 -84.13 -15.70
C GLU A 858 56.51 -83.03 -15.57
N ILE A 859 55.53 -83.19 -14.68
CA ILE A 859 54.55 -82.15 -14.34
C ILE A 859 55.25 -80.89 -13.81
N LEU A 860 56.27 -81.03 -12.95
CA LEU A 860 57.05 -79.88 -12.46
C LEU A 860 57.81 -79.14 -13.56
N LYS A 861 58.27 -79.83 -14.60
CA LYS A 861 58.87 -79.20 -15.79
C LYS A 861 57.84 -78.48 -16.67
N LEU A 862 56.62 -79.00 -16.74
CA LEU A 862 55.49 -78.34 -17.43
C LEU A 862 55.05 -77.08 -16.68
N VAL A 863 54.82 -77.16 -15.37
CA VAL A 863 54.44 -76.02 -14.53
C VAL A 863 55.49 -74.91 -14.57
N ARG A 864 56.80 -75.25 -14.46
CA ARG A 864 57.88 -74.27 -14.61
C ARG A 864 57.88 -73.60 -15.99
N ARG A 865 57.54 -74.33 -17.07
CA ARG A 865 57.45 -73.75 -18.42
C ARG A 865 56.33 -72.72 -18.53
N GLU A 866 55.15 -73.07 -18.03
CA GLU A 866 53.98 -72.19 -18.13
C GLU A 866 54.13 -70.94 -17.26
N LEU A 867 54.67 -71.07 -16.04
CA LEU A 867 55.01 -69.94 -15.17
C LEU A 867 56.08 -69.01 -15.76
N ASN A 868 57.00 -69.54 -16.57
CA ASN A 868 57.99 -68.76 -17.31
C ASN A 868 57.41 -68.07 -18.57
N GLY A 869 56.12 -68.27 -18.89
CA GLY A 869 55.50 -67.76 -20.12
C GLY A 869 55.96 -68.49 -21.40
N GLU A 870 56.68 -69.62 -21.29
CA GLU A 870 57.17 -70.43 -22.40
C GLU A 870 56.06 -71.30 -23.05
N SER A 871 54.86 -70.73 -23.19
CA SER A 871 53.70 -71.38 -23.83
C SER A 871 54.03 -71.80 -25.27
N MET A 872 53.60 -73.01 -25.65
CA MET A 872 53.93 -73.54 -26.97
C MET A 872 53.10 -72.85 -28.06
N LYS A 873 53.78 -72.34 -29.11
CA LYS A 873 53.11 -71.90 -30.35
C LYS A 873 52.19 -73.02 -30.87
N PRO A 874 50.88 -72.79 -31.02
CA PRO A 874 50.01 -73.70 -31.75
C PRO A 874 50.44 -73.79 -33.22
N VAL A 875 50.09 -74.92 -33.85
CA VAL A 875 50.31 -75.21 -35.28
C VAL A 875 49.05 -74.88 -36.07
#